data_AF-A0A378PPF3-F1
#
_entry.id   AF-A0A378PPF3-F1
#
_cell.length_a   1.000
_cell.length_b   1.000
_cell.length_c   1.000
_cell.angle_alpha   90.00
_cell.angle_beta   90.00
_cell.angle_gamma   90.00
#
_symmetry.space_group_name_H-M   'P 1'
#
loop_
_entity.id
_entity.type
_entity.pdbx_description
1 polymer ?
#
loop_
_entity_poly.entity_id
_entity_poly.type
_entity_poly.pdbx_seq_one_letter_code
_entity_poly.pdbx_strand_id
1 'polypeptide(L)'
;MTEQVQTDYKNTLNLADTAFAMRGDLAKREPAWLAKWYKDDVYGQIRKARGGREKYVLHDGPPYANGQIHLGHVVNKVLKDIIVKYKTLDGYDAPYVPGWDCHGLPIEQKVENEFGKVGQPPKNDKPKNGETAEPITATQFRKACRDYALSQIELQKADFKRLGVLGDWDNPYLTMNFKTEADIVRTLGKIYNNGHIVRGMKPVNWCLDCGSALAEAEVEYENKTSDAIYVGFDIVNRGDLGATANLTGNLQAVIWTTTPWTLPANQAISTNAEFDYAIIKSEKRHFIIAESLKDDFAKNVNLESVEVIATVKGSELTALNAQHPLISERQVPFITGEHVTADSGTGLVHTAPAHGVDDYNVGRANNLPTENPVGGNGVYLETAKVFVGEHIYKAQPKIIASLQESGHLLDHKKITHSYPHCWRHKTPIIFRATPQWFISMETKGLREQALRDIPKVIWTPAWGQNRIESMMNGRPDWCISRQRTWGVPIAFFIHKDSGELHPQTSELIEKVAGVIEQGGIEAWFDAPISDFLNEADCENYVKSTDTLDVWFDSGSTNFAVLGSRGELTNPADLYLEGSDQHRGWFQSSLLVAESVYGRPPYKQVLTHGFTVDAKGYKLSKSKGNTKGFEPAELAQKYGIDIVRLWVGSSDYRYEMAVSKEGFDRVSDMYRRIRNTIRFLLANTDDFDPSKDLVPAGELVSLDKYILHKATQVQNDIRTAYTAMDFHQVCQLVTGFCGADLGGFYLDIIKDRQYTSKADGHARRSAQTAIYHIAHALLRWIAPILSFTAQEAWEVLKGTDGYVFTKEWYELPKVALTDITDTDWQAILAVKEVANKAMDDARTDKVINSSLSAQLDIVADSTTYPALAKLGDELKFVFITSSVSLNQGNELAVKVAPATGEKCVRCWHILPSVGSVAEHKDICPRCVENAFGNGENRKFA
;
A
#
# COMPACT_ATOMS: atom_id res chain seq x y z
N MET A 1 55.21 -32.13 52.33
CA MET A 1 54.10 -31.25 51.95
C MET A 1 53.74 -31.59 50.53
N THR A 2 52.76 -32.47 50.32
CA THR A 2 52.19 -32.74 49.01
C THR A 2 51.27 -31.57 48.69
N GLU A 3 51.62 -30.75 47.69
CA GLU A 3 50.72 -29.76 47.11
C GLU A 3 49.44 -30.48 46.66
N GLN A 4 48.33 -30.26 47.37
CA GLN A 4 47.02 -30.63 46.86
C GLN A 4 46.76 -29.74 45.65
N VAL A 5 46.86 -30.31 44.45
CA VAL A 5 46.40 -29.68 43.22
C VAL A 5 44.91 -29.41 43.39
N GLN A 6 44.55 -28.15 43.62
CA GLN A 6 43.16 -27.73 43.73
C GLN A 6 42.53 -27.77 42.33
N THR A 7 41.69 -28.77 42.06
CA THR A 7 41.03 -28.96 40.77
C THR A 7 40.10 -27.78 40.46
N ASP A 8 40.36 -27.04 39.37
CA ASP A 8 39.45 -26.02 38.87
C ASP A 8 38.25 -26.66 38.14
N TYR A 9 37.16 -26.86 38.89
CA TYR A 9 35.94 -27.48 38.38
C TYR A 9 35.26 -26.68 37.25
N LYS A 10 35.59 -25.39 37.06
CA LYS A 10 35.01 -24.59 35.96
C LYS A 10 35.36 -25.17 34.59
N ASN A 11 36.57 -25.72 34.44
CA ASN A 11 37.02 -26.33 33.18
C ASN A 11 36.34 -27.67 32.89
N THR A 12 35.53 -28.20 33.82
CA THR A 12 34.76 -29.44 33.66
C THR A 12 33.30 -29.18 33.26
N LEU A 13 32.92 -27.91 33.03
CA LEU A 13 31.58 -27.52 32.57
C LEU A 13 31.56 -27.36 31.05
N ASN A 14 30.42 -27.70 30.44
CA ASN A 14 30.21 -27.47 29.00
C ASN A 14 29.70 -26.04 28.77
N LEU A 15 30.58 -25.05 28.90
CA LEU A 15 30.20 -23.65 28.73
C LEU A 15 29.94 -23.35 27.25
N ALA A 16 28.75 -22.83 26.97
CA ALA A 16 28.30 -22.51 25.62
C ALA A 16 29.07 -21.32 25.00
N ASP A 17 29.51 -21.47 23.75
CA ASP A 17 30.12 -20.39 22.96
C ASP A 17 29.61 -20.36 21.51
N THR A 18 29.63 -19.18 20.87
CA THR A 18 29.23 -19.06 19.47
C THR A 18 29.83 -17.83 18.81
N ALA A 19 30.18 -17.96 17.53
CA ALA A 19 30.55 -16.84 16.67
C ALA A 19 29.38 -15.87 16.41
N PHE A 20 28.14 -16.24 16.74
CA PHE A 20 26.98 -15.38 16.60
C PHE A 20 26.93 -14.29 17.70
N ALA A 21 27.22 -13.06 17.30
CA ALA A 21 27.34 -11.93 18.23
C ALA A 21 26.01 -11.59 18.93
N MET A 22 26.06 -11.21 20.20
CA MET A 22 24.88 -10.79 20.97
C MET A 22 24.24 -9.52 20.39
N ARG A 23 25.05 -8.55 19.97
CA ARG A 23 24.57 -7.35 19.25
C ARG A 23 24.66 -7.61 17.75
N GLY A 24 23.59 -7.28 17.02
CA GLY A 24 23.55 -7.51 15.57
C GLY A 24 24.47 -6.61 14.77
N ASP A 25 24.62 -5.35 15.19
CA ASP A 25 25.34 -4.31 14.44
C ASP A 25 24.84 -4.20 12.98
N LEU A 26 23.50 -4.27 12.84
CA LEU A 26 22.79 -4.49 11.59
C LEU A 26 23.10 -3.42 10.54
N ALA A 27 23.01 -2.15 10.91
CA ALA A 27 23.27 -1.03 10.00
C ALA A 27 24.65 -1.11 9.32
N LYS A 28 25.65 -1.66 10.01
CA LYS A 28 27.01 -1.84 9.50
C LYS A 28 27.19 -3.11 8.68
N ARG A 29 26.55 -4.22 9.08
CA ARG A 29 26.83 -5.57 8.52
C ARG A 29 25.91 -5.94 7.35
N GLU A 30 24.66 -5.51 7.38
CA GLU A 30 23.69 -5.80 6.32
C GLU A 30 24.15 -5.41 4.91
N PRO A 31 24.80 -4.25 4.67
CA PRO A 31 25.27 -3.91 3.32
C PRO A 31 26.26 -4.93 2.75
N ALA A 32 27.15 -5.48 3.59
CA ALA A 32 28.12 -6.49 3.18
C ALA A 32 27.44 -7.83 2.88
N TRP A 33 26.49 -8.25 3.71
CA TRP A 33 25.69 -9.46 3.45
C TRP A 33 24.87 -9.33 2.18
N LEU A 34 24.22 -8.19 1.98
CA LEU A 34 23.43 -7.93 0.77
C LEU A 34 24.30 -7.96 -0.49
N ALA A 35 25.49 -7.34 -0.45
CA ALA A 35 26.44 -7.39 -1.56
C ALA A 35 26.85 -8.83 -1.89
N LYS A 36 27.07 -9.67 -0.86
CA LYS A 36 27.32 -11.11 -1.05
C LYS A 36 26.12 -11.81 -1.69
N TRP A 37 24.89 -11.52 -1.27
CA TRP A 37 23.69 -12.15 -1.84
C TRP A 37 23.53 -11.87 -3.34
N TYR A 38 23.83 -10.64 -3.78
CA TYR A 38 23.81 -10.30 -5.21
C TYR A 38 24.97 -10.95 -5.97
N LYS A 39 26.17 -10.95 -5.39
CA LYS A 39 27.34 -11.60 -6.00
C LYS A 39 27.11 -13.10 -6.23
N ASP A 40 26.45 -13.75 -5.29
CA ASP A 40 26.21 -15.19 -5.31
C ASP A 40 24.91 -15.55 -6.08
N ASP A 41 24.22 -14.58 -6.68
CA ASP A 41 22.93 -14.75 -7.37
C ASP A 41 21.90 -15.54 -6.54
N VAL A 42 21.67 -15.09 -5.31
CA VAL A 42 20.72 -15.75 -4.39
C VAL A 42 19.32 -15.83 -5.00
N TYR A 43 18.89 -14.81 -5.75
CA TYR A 43 17.59 -14.85 -6.43
C TYR A 43 17.54 -15.98 -7.46
N GLY A 44 18.51 -16.09 -8.36
CA GLY A 44 18.58 -17.20 -9.32
C GLY A 44 18.65 -18.57 -8.64
N GLN A 45 19.35 -18.70 -7.50
CA GLN A 45 19.35 -19.93 -6.71
C GLN A 45 17.96 -20.29 -6.16
N ILE A 46 17.19 -19.31 -5.67
CA ILE A 46 15.80 -19.50 -5.23
C ILE A 46 14.93 -19.96 -6.42
N ARG A 47 15.11 -19.35 -7.60
CA ARG A 47 14.39 -19.75 -8.82
C ARG A 47 14.70 -21.18 -9.23
N LYS A 48 15.97 -21.56 -9.23
CA LYS A 48 16.38 -22.94 -9.48
C LYS A 48 15.81 -23.92 -8.46
N ALA A 49 15.79 -23.57 -7.17
CA ALA A 49 15.29 -24.42 -6.10
C ALA A 49 13.77 -24.68 -6.12
N ARG A 50 13.01 -23.90 -6.91
CA ARG A 50 11.55 -24.05 -7.06
C ARG A 50 11.10 -24.29 -8.50
N GLY A 51 12.03 -24.42 -9.44
CA GLY A 51 11.70 -24.65 -10.84
C GLY A 51 10.79 -25.87 -11.02
N GLY A 52 9.68 -25.67 -11.75
CA GLY A 52 8.69 -26.72 -12.02
C GLY A 52 7.66 -26.95 -10.90
N ARG A 53 7.73 -26.21 -9.79
CA ARG A 53 6.67 -26.18 -8.77
C ARG A 53 5.48 -25.33 -9.24
N GLU A 54 4.37 -25.40 -8.52
CA GLU A 54 3.21 -24.54 -8.76
C GLU A 54 3.59 -23.06 -8.56
N LYS A 55 3.19 -22.20 -9.50
CA LYS A 55 3.52 -20.78 -9.47
C LYS A 55 2.62 -20.01 -8.50
N TYR A 56 3.19 -19.02 -7.83
CA TYR A 56 2.44 -17.99 -7.11
C TYR A 56 2.93 -16.61 -7.54
N VAL A 57 2.11 -15.85 -8.26
CA VAL A 57 2.50 -14.57 -8.84
C VAL A 57 1.86 -13.42 -8.09
N LEU A 58 2.70 -12.69 -7.36
CA LEU A 58 2.39 -11.35 -6.88
C LEU A 58 2.80 -10.37 -7.98
N HIS A 59 1.83 -9.69 -8.59
CA HIS A 59 2.14 -8.65 -9.57
C HIS A 59 2.45 -7.34 -8.85
N ASP A 60 3.64 -6.82 -9.09
CA ASP A 60 4.10 -5.59 -8.48
C ASP A 60 3.39 -4.41 -9.13
N GLY A 61 2.62 -3.61 -8.39
CA GLY A 61 2.15 -2.32 -8.90
C GLY A 61 3.36 -1.40 -9.11
N PRO A 62 3.48 -0.77 -10.28
CA PRO A 62 4.69 -0.05 -10.64
C PRO A 62 4.78 1.27 -9.87
N PRO A 63 5.74 1.47 -8.95
CA PRO A 63 6.02 2.80 -8.41
C PRO A 63 6.36 3.78 -9.53
N TYR A 64 5.95 5.02 -9.32
CA TYR A 64 6.26 6.09 -10.25
C TYR A 64 7.75 6.44 -10.21
N ALA A 65 8.41 6.51 -11.37
CA ALA A 65 9.84 6.78 -11.52
C ALA A 65 10.17 8.28 -11.26
N ASN A 66 9.89 8.76 -10.05
CA ASN A 66 10.09 10.16 -9.65
C ASN A 66 10.43 10.27 -8.15
N GLY A 67 11.63 10.73 -7.85
CA GLY A 67 12.09 11.01 -6.49
C GLY A 67 12.50 9.77 -5.69
N GLN A 68 13.02 10.02 -4.49
CA GLN A 68 13.45 8.99 -3.54
C GLN A 68 12.26 8.28 -2.89
N ILE A 69 12.51 7.05 -2.40
CA ILE A 69 11.50 6.28 -1.68
C ILE A 69 11.13 6.93 -0.34
N HIS A 70 9.97 6.56 0.19
CA HIS A 70 9.45 7.01 1.49
C HIS A 70 8.86 5.82 2.25
N LEU A 71 8.43 6.01 3.50
CA LEU A 71 7.92 4.90 4.32
C LEU A 71 6.76 4.11 3.72
N GLY A 72 5.83 4.78 3.00
CA GLY A 72 4.80 4.06 2.23
C GLY A 72 5.37 3.04 1.24
N HIS A 73 6.46 3.37 0.53
CA HIS A 73 7.16 2.43 -0.34
C HIS A 73 7.84 1.29 0.44
N VAL A 74 8.39 1.60 1.62
CA VAL A 74 9.01 0.59 2.51
C VAL A 74 7.96 -0.43 2.96
N VAL A 75 6.82 0.03 3.49
CA VAL A 75 5.70 -0.84 3.89
C VAL A 75 5.29 -1.73 2.72
N ASN A 76 5.02 -1.13 1.56
CA ASN A 76 4.60 -1.84 0.36
C ASN A 76 5.60 -2.94 -0.05
N LYS A 77 6.86 -2.59 -0.27
CA LYS A 77 7.87 -3.54 -0.79
C LYS A 77 8.26 -4.59 0.23
N VAL A 78 8.31 -4.25 1.52
CA VAL A 78 8.59 -5.23 2.58
C VAL A 78 7.44 -6.24 2.70
N LEU A 79 6.18 -5.81 2.65
CA LEU A 79 5.04 -6.74 2.67
C LEU A 79 5.06 -7.68 1.45
N LYS A 80 5.30 -7.15 0.24
CA LYS A 80 5.45 -7.97 -0.98
C LYS A 80 6.54 -9.02 -0.82
N ASP A 81 7.70 -8.62 -0.32
CA ASP A 81 8.85 -9.52 -0.13
C ASP A 81 8.64 -10.55 0.98
N ILE A 82 7.97 -10.19 2.09
CA ILE A 82 7.55 -11.15 3.13
C ILE A 82 6.66 -12.22 2.49
N ILE A 83 5.68 -11.83 1.67
CA ILE A 83 4.76 -12.77 1.01
C ILE A 83 5.49 -13.68 0.03
N VAL A 84 6.35 -13.12 -0.84
CA VAL A 84 7.12 -13.90 -1.82
C VAL A 84 8.05 -14.90 -1.12
N LYS A 85 8.75 -14.48 -0.06
CA LYS A 85 9.61 -15.37 0.74
C LYS A 85 8.81 -16.44 1.48
N TYR A 86 7.65 -16.08 2.04
CA TYR A 86 6.74 -17.04 2.66
C TYR A 86 6.25 -18.08 1.63
N LYS A 87 5.77 -17.66 0.46
CA LYS A 87 5.28 -18.58 -0.58
C LYS A 87 6.38 -19.50 -1.11
N THR A 88 7.60 -18.98 -1.22
CA THR A 88 8.79 -19.79 -1.51
C THR A 88 9.07 -20.83 -0.42
N LEU A 89 8.98 -20.43 0.86
CA LEU A 89 9.12 -21.33 2.01
C LEU A 89 8.02 -22.40 2.05
N ASP A 90 6.81 -22.05 1.60
CA ASP A 90 5.66 -22.95 1.48
C ASP A 90 5.67 -23.82 0.21
N GLY A 91 6.76 -23.77 -0.56
CA GLY A 91 7.03 -24.68 -1.68
C GLY A 91 6.61 -24.18 -3.07
N TYR A 92 6.07 -22.97 -3.19
CA TYR A 92 5.69 -22.38 -4.48
C TYR A 92 6.88 -21.85 -5.26
N ASP A 93 6.73 -21.83 -6.58
CA ASP A 93 7.54 -21.06 -7.51
C ASP A 93 7.02 -19.60 -7.52
N ALA A 94 7.61 -18.71 -6.73
CA ALA A 94 7.11 -17.34 -6.54
C ALA A 94 8.04 -16.28 -7.18
N PRO A 95 7.97 -16.02 -8.51
CA PRO A 95 8.80 -15.01 -9.15
C PRO A 95 8.33 -13.61 -8.75
N TYR A 96 9.28 -12.73 -8.44
CA TYR A 96 8.99 -11.33 -8.16
C TYR A 96 9.71 -10.46 -9.19
N VAL A 97 8.93 -9.90 -10.11
CA VAL A 97 9.40 -8.98 -11.14
C VAL A 97 8.98 -7.57 -10.74
N PRO A 98 9.92 -6.72 -10.28
CA PRO A 98 9.61 -5.34 -9.96
C PRO A 98 9.30 -4.54 -11.22
N GLY A 99 8.51 -3.48 -11.07
CA GLY A 99 8.22 -2.58 -12.19
C GLY A 99 8.25 -1.09 -11.87
N TRP A 100 8.17 -0.29 -12.92
CA TRP A 100 8.11 1.16 -12.83
C TRP A 100 7.17 1.79 -13.85
N ASP A 101 6.50 2.83 -13.37
CA ASP A 101 5.64 3.70 -14.16
C ASP A 101 6.48 4.92 -14.58
N CYS A 102 6.67 5.05 -15.88
CA CYS A 102 7.72 5.87 -16.48
C CYS A 102 7.13 6.98 -17.35
N HIS A 103 5.81 7.07 -17.49
CA HIS A 103 5.13 8.03 -18.37
C HIS A 103 4.29 9.03 -17.59
N GLY A 104 3.87 10.12 -18.25
CA GLY A 104 2.90 11.06 -17.69
C GLY A 104 3.48 12.33 -17.06
N LEU A 105 2.55 13.15 -16.56
CA LEU A 105 2.79 14.55 -16.16
C LEU A 105 3.88 14.75 -15.09
N PRO A 106 3.99 13.95 -14.02
CA PRO A 106 4.98 14.23 -12.99
C PRO A 106 6.44 14.16 -13.49
N ILE A 107 6.76 13.34 -14.50
CA ILE A 107 8.07 13.36 -15.16
C ILE A 107 8.19 14.58 -16.07
N GLU A 108 7.17 14.87 -16.89
CA GLU A 108 7.17 16.07 -17.74
C GLU A 108 7.49 17.33 -16.94
N GLN A 109 6.82 17.54 -15.79
CA GLN A 109 7.07 18.73 -14.96
C GLN A 109 8.49 18.82 -14.43
N LYS A 110 9.13 17.69 -14.10
CA LYS A 110 10.52 17.69 -13.64
C LYS A 110 11.44 18.10 -14.77
N VAL A 111 11.22 17.54 -15.96
CA VAL A 111 11.94 17.90 -17.17
C VAL A 111 11.65 19.35 -17.59
N GLU A 112 10.43 19.84 -17.54
CA GLU A 112 10.10 21.24 -17.83
C GLU A 112 10.78 22.22 -16.86
N ASN A 113 10.94 21.81 -15.60
CA ASN A 113 11.62 22.61 -14.60
C ASN A 113 13.12 22.71 -14.84
N GLU A 114 13.75 21.61 -15.26
CA GLU A 114 15.21 21.50 -15.43
C GLU A 114 15.68 21.85 -16.85
N PHE A 115 14.94 21.42 -17.87
CA PHE A 115 15.28 21.48 -19.28
C PHE A 115 14.55 22.63 -20.01
N GLY A 116 13.25 22.82 -19.74
CA GLY A 116 12.38 23.80 -20.41
C GLY A 116 11.19 23.13 -21.12
N LYS A 117 10.28 23.93 -21.69
CA LYS A 117 9.08 23.44 -22.37
C LYS A 117 9.31 23.27 -23.87
N VAL A 118 8.60 22.34 -24.50
CA VAL A 118 8.58 22.18 -25.96
C VAL A 118 8.18 23.51 -26.62
N GLY A 119 8.89 23.88 -27.67
CA GLY A 119 8.70 25.15 -28.39
C GLY A 119 9.26 26.38 -27.68
N GLN A 120 9.91 26.23 -26.52
CA GLN A 120 10.61 27.31 -25.81
C GLN A 120 12.13 27.08 -25.83
N PRO A 121 12.94 28.15 -25.71
CA PRO A 121 14.38 28.01 -25.50
C PRO A 121 14.69 27.23 -24.21
N PRO A 122 15.79 26.44 -24.17
CA PRO A 122 16.19 25.73 -22.97
C PRO A 122 16.46 26.66 -21.78
N LYS A 123 16.06 26.26 -20.56
CA LYS A 123 16.19 27.11 -19.36
C LYS A 123 17.64 27.39 -18.96
N ASN A 124 18.55 26.45 -19.22
CA ASN A 124 19.94 26.52 -18.78
C ASN A 124 20.93 26.91 -19.89
N ASP A 125 20.43 27.16 -21.10
CA ASP A 125 21.28 27.55 -22.23
C ASP A 125 21.20 29.06 -22.43
N LYS A 126 22.18 29.78 -21.87
CA LYS A 126 22.40 31.19 -22.22
C LYS A 126 23.26 31.20 -23.46
N PRO A 127 22.75 31.64 -24.62
CA PRO A 127 23.52 31.60 -25.85
C PRO A 127 24.82 32.37 -25.67
N LYS A 128 25.94 31.73 -26.01
CA LYS A 128 27.23 32.42 -26.16
C LYS A 128 27.17 33.18 -27.48
N ASN A 129 27.62 34.44 -27.49
CA ASN A 129 27.78 35.28 -28.69
C ASN A 129 26.49 35.81 -29.35
N GLY A 130 25.39 36.00 -28.62
CA GLY A 130 24.22 36.76 -29.12
C GLY A 130 23.31 36.02 -30.10
N GLU A 131 23.50 34.71 -30.29
CA GLU A 131 22.57 33.85 -31.01
C GLU A 131 21.30 33.59 -30.19
N THR A 132 20.18 33.21 -30.81
CA THR A 132 18.99 32.75 -30.10
C THR A 132 19.04 31.24 -29.97
N ALA A 133 18.92 30.70 -28.75
CA ALA A 133 18.91 29.26 -28.55
C ALA A 133 17.70 28.63 -29.28
N GLU A 134 17.93 27.54 -30.01
CA GLU A 134 16.86 26.85 -30.74
C GLU A 134 15.78 26.33 -29.77
N PRO A 135 14.49 26.40 -30.14
CA PRO A 135 13.40 25.87 -29.31
C PRO A 135 13.53 24.36 -29.10
N ILE A 136 13.18 23.88 -27.91
CA ILE A 136 13.14 22.45 -27.59
C ILE A 136 12.13 21.74 -28.48
N THR A 137 12.57 20.71 -29.20
CA THR A 137 11.68 19.83 -29.98
C THR A 137 10.99 18.78 -29.10
N ALA A 138 9.86 18.24 -29.56
CA ALA A 138 9.15 17.16 -28.86
C ALA A 138 10.02 15.91 -28.67
N THR A 139 10.81 15.53 -29.68
CA THR A 139 11.73 14.38 -29.61
C THR A 139 12.81 14.59 -28.56
N GLN A 140 13.45 15.77 -28.51
CA GLN A 140 14.43 16.09 -27.46
C GLN A 140 13.80 16.03 -26.06
N PHE A 141 12.56 16.52 -25.92
CA PHE A 141 11.84 16.50 -24.65
C PHE A 141 11.49 15.07 -24.20
N ARG A 142 11.01 14.19 -25.09
CA ARG A 142 10.76 12.77 -24.76
C ARG A 142 12.04 12.06 -24.35
N LYS A 143 13.14 12.31 -25.06
CA LYS A 143 14.45 11.78 -24.69
C LYS A 143 14.84 12.21 -23.27
N ALA A 144 14.69 13.49 -22.94
CA ALA A 144 14.98 13.99 -21.59
C ALA A 144 14.07 13.33 -20.52
N CYS A 145 12.81 13.03 -20.85
CA CYS A 145 11.90 12.29 -19.97
C CYS A 145 12.37 10.84 -19.74
N ARG A 146 12.80 10.12 -20.79
CA ARG A 146 13.40 8.78 -20.66
C ARG A 146 14.64 8.79 -19.78
N ASP A 147 15.57 9.71 -20.05
CA ASP A 147 16.82 9.84 -19.29
C ASP A 147 16.53 10.14 -17.81
N TYR A 148 15.57 11.04 -17.54
CA TYR A 148 15.13 11.34 -16.18
C TYR A 148 14.54 10.11 -15.50
N ALA A 149 13.58 9.42 -16.13
CA ALA A 149 12.96 8.22 -15.57
C ALA A 149 13.99 7.14 -15.23
N LEU A 150 14.93 6.86 -16.15
CA LEU A 150 16.04 5.92 -15.93
C LEU A 150 16.87 6.29 -14.69
N SER A 151 17.21 7.58 -14.53
CA SER A 151 17.97 8.03 -13.36
C SER A 151 17.23 7.77 -12.04
N GLN A 152 15.90 7.97 -12.02
CA GLN A 152 15.08 7.76 -10.83
C GLN A 152 14.89 6.27 -10.53
N ILE A 153 14.75 5.44 -11.56
CA ILE A 153 14.69 3.97 -11.42
C ILE A 153 15.93 3.45 -10.73
N GLU A 154 17.14 3.86 -11.14
CA GLU A 154 18.37 3.36 -10.53
C GLU A 154 18.50 3.75 -9.04
N LEU A 155 18.08 4.97 -8.68
CA LEU A 155 18.03 5.41 -7.29
C LEU A 155 17.04 4.56 -6.47
N GLN A 156 15.80 4.44 -6.95
CA GLN A 156 14.77 3.68 -6.25
C GLN A 156 15.10 2.18 -6.18
N LYS A 157 15.68 1.61 -7.24
CA LYS A 157 16.15 0.23 -7.30
C LYS A 157 17.22 -0.02 -6.23
N ALA A 158 18.21 0.86 -6.10
CA ALA A 158 19.22 0.74 -5.06
C ALA A 158 18.60 0.76 -3.65
N ASP A 159 17.65 1.66 -3.40
CA ASP A 159 16.95 1.74 -2.14
C ASP A 159 16.09 0.49 -1.85
N PHE A 160 15.35 -0.03 -2.84
CA PHE A 160 14.57 -1.27 -2.68
C PHE A 160 15.46 -2.49 -2.45
N LYS A 161 16.59 -2.60 -3.16
CA LYS A 161 17.60 -3.64 -2.89
C LYS A 161 18.09 -3.53 -1.44
N ARG A 162 18.34 -2.32 -0.94
CA ARG A 162 18.80 -2.08 0.43
C ARG A 162 17.81 -2.58 1.49
N LEU A 163 16.50 -2.59 1.19
CA LEU A 163 15.45 -3.18 2.05
C LEU A 163 15.53 -4.72 2.17
N GLY A 164 16.47 -5.38 1.47
CA GLY A 164 16.63 -6.83 1.47
C GLY A 164 15.59 -7.56 0.63
N VAL A 165 14.95 -6.85 -0.30
CA VAL A 165 13.96 -7.40 -1.23
C VAL A 165 14.66 -8.20 -2.33
N LEU A 166 14.25 -9.46 -2.50
CA LEU A 166 14.80 -10.36 -3.52
C LEU A 166 13.83 -10.41 -4.71
N GLY A 167 14.34 -10.14 -5.91
CA GLY A 167 13.54 -10.06 -7.14
C GLY A 167 14.41 -9.96 -8.38
N ASP A 168 13.78 -10.00 -9.55
CA ASP A 168 14.41 -9.83 -10.86
C ASP A 168 14.71 -8.35 -11.13
N TRP A 169 15.71 -7.81 -10.43
CA TRP A 169 16.10 -6.41 -10.54
C TRP A 169 16.87 -6.07 -11.82
N ASP A 170 17.34 -7.08 -12.53
CA ASP A 170 18.13 -6.94 -13.75
C ASP A 170 17.22 -6.93 -14.98
N ASN A 171 16.06 -7.60 -14.93
CA ASN A 171 15.02 -7.54 -15.95
C ASN A 171 13.68 -7.03 -15.40
N PRO A 172 13.64 -5.81 -14.80
CA PRO A 172 12.38 -5.23 -14.34
C PRO A 172 11.48 -4.91 -15.53
N TYR A 173 10.17 -4.82 -15.29
CA TYR A 173 9.29 -4.29 -16.33
C TYR A 173 9.23 -2.77 -16.22
N LEU A 174 9.49 -2.06 -17.31
CA LEU A 174 9.33 -0.61 -17.39
C LEU A 174 8.21 -0.33 -18.38
N THR A 175 7.26 0.53 -18.02
CA THR A 175 6.22 1.00 -18.95
C THR A 175 6.82 1.63 -20.21
N MET A 176 7.99 2.27 -20.09
CA MET A 176 8.73 2.86 -21.21
C MET A 176 9.61 1.89 -22.01
N ASN A 177 9.70 0.61 -21.64
CA ASN A 177 10.39 -0.37 -22.50
C ASN A 177 9.61 -0.47 -23.81
N PHE A 178 10.29 -0.44 -24.96
CA PHE A 178 9.64 -0.39 -26.27
C PHE A 178 8.64 -1.52 -26.50
N LYS A 179 8.98 -2.73 -26.05
CA LYS A 179 8.06 -3.87 -26.07
C LYS A 179 6.81 -3.63 -25.20
N THR A 180 6.98 -3.10 -23.99
CA THR A 180 5.85 -2.76 -23.11
C THR A 180 4.98 -1.67 -23.75
N GLU A 181 5.58 -0.60 -24.29
CA GLU A 181 4.86 0.48 -24.98
C GLU A 181 4.02 -0.08 -26.15
N ALA A 182 4.60 -0.97 -26.96
CA ALA A 182 3.91 -1.66 -28.03
C ALA A 182 2.75 -2.52 -27.51
N ASP A 183 2.97 -3.29 -26.45
CA ASP A 183 1.95 -4.16 -25.85
C ASP A 183 0.82 -3.37 -25.15
N ILE A 184 1.09 -2.15 -24.66
CA ILE A 184 0.07 -1.20 -24.20
C ILE A 184 -0.79 -0.73 -25.38
N VAL A 185 -0.18 -0.40 -26.54
CA VAL A 185 -0.91 -0.08 -27.78
C VAL A 185 -1.74 -1.27 -28.27
N ARG A 186 -1.21 -2.50 -28.20
CA ARG A 186 -1.99 -3.72 -28.49
C ARG A 186 -3.15 -3.91 -27.52
N THR A 187 -2.99 -3.54 -26.26
CA THR A 187 -4.08 -3.55 -25.28
C THR A 187 -5.21 -2.61 -25.70
N LEU A 188 -4.89 -1.38 -26.13
CA LEU A 188 -5.86 -0.45 -26.70
C LEU A 188 -6.58 -1.06 -27.90
N GLY A 189 -5.84 -1.72 -28.80
CA GLY A 189 -6.41 -2.43 -29.95
C GLY A 189 -7.41 -3.53 -29.55
N LYS A 190 -7.11 -4.31 -28.51
CA LYS A 190 -8.04 -5.33 -27.99
C LYS A 190 -9.32 -4.72 -27.41
N ILE A 191 -9.20 -3.65 -26.62
CA ILE A 191 -10.35 -2.96 -26.02
C ILE A 191 -11.22 -2.33 -27.12
N TYR A 192 -10.59 -1.78 -28.16
CA TYR A 192 -11.30 -1.28 -29.35
C TYR A 192 -12.05 -2.41 -30.06
N ASN A 193 -11.40 -3.54 -30.36
CA ASN A 193 -12.02 -4.68 -31.03
C ASN A 193 -13.19 -5.28 -30.23
N ASN A 194 -13.12 -5.23 -28.91
CA ASN A 194 -14.21 -5.66 -28.03
C ASN A 194 -15.35 -4.64 -27.95
N GLY A 195 -15.17 -3.44 -28.52
CA GLY A 195 -16.21 -2.43 -28.70
C GLY A 195 -16.45 -1.53 -27.48
N HIS A 196 -15.44 -1.34 -26.63
CA HIS A 196 -15.57 -0.50 -25.43
C HIS A 196 -15.13 0.97 -25.64
N ILE A 197 -14.39 1.25 -26.72
CA ILE A 197 -13.87 2.60 -27.00
C ILE A 197 -14.94 3.45 -27.68
N VAL A 198 -15.17 4.64 -27.12
CA VAL A 198 -16.07 5.64 -27.71
C VAL A 198 -15.38 7.00 -27.81
N ARG A 199 -15.72 7.75 -28.86
CA ARG A 199 -15.34 9.16 -28.98
C ARG A 199 -16.47 10.02 -28.43
N GLY A 200 -16.15 10.98 -27.58
CA GLY A 200 -17.15 11.87 -26.98
C GLY A 200 -16.66 13.31 -26.88
N MET A 201 -17.59 14.25 -26.99
CA MET A 201 -17.36 15.66 -26.64
C MET A 201 -18.06 15.93 -25.30
N LYS A 202 -17.38 15.56 -24.22
CA LYS A 202 -17.87 15.66 -22.84
C LYS A 202 -17.03 16.69 -22.08
N PRO A 203 -17.60 17.44 -21.12
CA PRO A 203 -16.81 18.26 -20.21
C PRO A 203 -15.85 17.38 -19.41
N VAL A 204 -14.57 17.72 -19.51
CA VAL A 204 -13.52 17.06 -18.73
C VAL A 204 -12.85 18.07 -17.80
N ASN A 205 -12.31 17.56 -16.71
CA ASN A 205 -11.39 18.32 -15.85
C ASN A 205 -10.21 18.78 -16.70
N TRP A 206 -10.03 20.10 -16.86
CA TRP A 206 -9.01 20.69 -17.73
C TRP A 206 -8.11 21.64 -16.95
N CYS A 207 -6.81 21.38 -16.95
CA CYS A 207 -5.83 22.27 -16.34
C CYS A 207 -5.21 23.18 -17.40
N LEU A 208 -5.38 24.49 -17.23
CA LEU A 208 -4.88 25.51 -18.15
C LEU A 208 -3.35 25.58 -18.20
N ASP A 209 -2.67 25.36 -17.07
CA ASP A 209 -1.20 25.33 -17.03
C ASP A 209 -0.62 24.07 -17.68
N CYS A 210 -1.36 22.96 -17.57
CA CYS A 210 -1.04 21.71 -18.23
C CYS A 210 -1.33 21.75 -19.73
N GLY A 211 -2.38 22.47 -20.15
CA GLY A 211 -2.96 22.34 -21.49
C GLY A 211 -3.55 20.96 -21.77
N SER A 212 -4.05 20.23 -20.75
CA SER A 212 -4.51 18.85 -20.89
C SER A 212 -5.70 18.54 -19.97
N ALA A 213 -6.48 17.55 -20.39
CA ALA A 213 -7.44 16.86 -19.54
C ALA A 213 -6.75 16.17 -18.35
N LEU A 214 -7.48 16.02 -17.24
CA LEU A 214 -7.09 15.32 -16.02
C LEU A 214 -8.14 14.24 -15.69
N ALA A 215 -7.69 13.09 -15.17
CA ALA A 215 -8.59 12.13 -14.54
C ALA A 215 -9.10 12.65 -13.19
N GLU A 216 -10.19 12.07 -12.70
CA GLU A 216 -10.73 12.36 -11.36
C GLU A 216 -9.69 12.12 -10.25
N ALA A 217 -8.84 11.10 -10.40
CA ALA A 217 -7.74 10.82 -9.49
C ALA A 217 -6.62 11.88 -9.48
N GLU A 218 -6.61 12.79 -10.47
CA GLU A 218 -5.63 13.88 -10.62
C GLU A 218 -6.17 15.25 -10.16
N VAL A 219 -7.34 15.26 -9.51
CA VAL A 219 -7.98 16.46 -8.98
C VAL A 219 -7.91 16.47 -7.45
N GLU A 220 -7.48 17.60 -6.89
CA GLU A 220 -7.51 17.86 -5.45
C GLU A 220 -8.37 19.08 -5.15
N TYR A 221 -8.92 19.17 -3.93
CA TYR A 221 -9.80 20.27 -3.54
C TYR A 221 -9.08 21.22 -2.57
N GLU A 222 -9.08 22.50 -2.91
CA GLU A 222 -8.53 23.58 -2.08
C GLU A 222 -9.50 24.76 -2.00
N ASN A 223 -9.38 25.58 -0.97
CA ASN A 223 -10.21 26.78 -0.83
C ASN A 223 -9.78 27.85 -1.83
N LYS A 224 -10.73 28.32 -2.66
CA LYS A 224 -10.54 29.39 -3.63
C LYS A 224 -11.52 30.53 -3.34
N THR A 225 -11.04 31.77 -3.44
CA THR A 225 -11.94 32.94 -3.48
C THR A 225 -12.44 33.15 -4.90
N SER A 226 -13.77 33.16 -5.07
CA SER A 226 -14.45 33.30 -6.38
C SER A 226 -15.46 34.44 -6.34
N ASP A 227 -15.67 35.11 -7.48
CA ASP A 227 -16.75 36.08 -7.65
C ASP A 227 -18.09 35.35 -7.76
N ALA A 228 -19.00 35.65 -6.84
CA ALA A 228 -20.38 35.17 -6.84
C ALA A 228 -21.30 36.33 -7.25
N ILE A 229 -22.04 36.13 -8.35
CA ILE A 229 -22.88 37.17 -8.94
C ILE A 229 -24.32 36.68 -9.11
N TYR A 230 -25.27 37.60 -8.92
CA TYR A 230 -26.68 37.42 -9.26
C TYR A 230 -26.96 38.16 -10.57
N VAL A 231 -27.46 37.45 -11.57
CA VAL A 231 -27.64 37.97 -12.93
C VAL A 231 -29.08 37.79 -13.36
N GLY A 232 -29.73 38.88 -13.77
CA GLY A 232 -31.07 38.86 -14.35
C GLY A 232 -31.03 38.56 -15.85
N PHE A 233 -31.94 37.70 -16.30
CA PHE A 233 -32.24 37.40 -17.70
C PHE A 233 -33.66 37.86 -18.01
N ASP A 234 -33.83 38.78 -18.97
CA ASP A 234 -35.14 39.36 -19.29
C ASP A 234 -36.06 38.34 -19.97
N ILE A 235 -37.29 38.17 -19.47
CA ILE A 235 -38.27 37.26 -20.08
C ILE A 235 -38.89 37.92 -21.33
N VAL A 236 -38.79 37.24 -22.47
CA VAL A 236 -39.21 37.76 -23.78
C VAL A 236 -40.67 37.45 -24.14
N ASN A 237 -41.17 36.26 -23.79
CA ASN A 237 -42.48 35.74 -24.20
C ASN A 237 -43.43 35.53 -23.00
N ARG A 238 -43.62 36.59 -22.21
CA ARG A 238 -44.41 36.53 -20.95
C ARG A 238 -45.87 36.12 -21.11
N GLY A 239 -46.43 36.28 -22.31
CA GLY A 239 -47.80 35.88 -22.62
C GLY A 239 -48.03 34.37 -22.61
N ASP A 240 -46.96 33.58 -22.73
CA ASP A 240 -47.03 32.13 -22.85
C ASP A 240 -47.24 31.42 -21.50
N LEU A 241 -47.16 32.17 -20.39
CA LEU A 241 -47.49 31.72 -19.05
C LEU A 241 -48.50 32.67 -18.41
N GLY A 242 -49.67 32.14 -18.03
CA GLY A 242 -50.79 32.95 -17.53
C GLY A 242 -50.44 33.80 -16.31
N ALA A 243 -49.58 33.29 -15.43
CA ALA A 243 -49.09 34.01 -14.25
C ALA A 243 -48.22 35.24 -14.58
N THR A 244 -47.62 35.31 -15.79
CA THR A 244 -46.75 36.42 -16.22
C THR A 244 -47.39 37.35 -17.25
N ALA A 245 -48.50 36.94 -17.87
CA ALA A 245 -49.08 37.62 -19.03
C ALA A 245 -49.52 39.08 -18.78
N ASN A 246 -49.96 39.40 -17.56
CA ASN A 246 -50.54 40.72 -17.21
C ASN A 246 -49.61 41.59 -16.35
N LEU A 247 -48.33 41.22 -16.19
CA LEU A 247 -47.38 41.96 -15.35
C LEU A 247 -46.91 43.25 -16.02
N THR A 248 -46.96 44.37 -15.30
CA THR A 248 -46.47 45.68 -15.76
C THR A 248 -45.05 45.95 -15.28
N GLY A 249 -44.11 46.32 -16.17
CA GLY A 249 -42.68 46.54 -15.84
C GLY A 249 -41.78 45.35 -16.21
N ASN A 250 -40.47 45.41 -15.99
CA ASN A 250 -39.54 44.35 -16.42
C ASN A 250 -39.65 43.09 -15.55
N LEU A 251 -39.56 41.90 -16.17
CA LEU A 251 -39.55 40.60 -15.49
C LEU A 251 -38.25 39.87 -15.85
N GLN A 252 -37.48 39.48 -14.83
CA GLN A 252 -36.21 38.79 -14.99
C GLN A 252 -36.20 37.44 -14.26
N ALA A 253 -35.70 36.40 -14.92
CA ALA A 253 -35.23 35.21 -14.23
C ALA A 253 -33.85 35.51 -13.64
N VAL A 254 -33.66 35.24 -12.36
CA VAL A 254 -32.38 35.53 -11.71
C VAL A 254 -31.60 34.25 -11.51
N ILE A 255 -30.45 34.14 -12.16
CA ILE A 255 -29.49 33.06 -11.92
C ILE A 255 -28.44 33.51 -10.90
N TRP A 256 -27.79 32.53 -10.28
CA TRP A 256 -26.61 32.75 -9.46
C TRP A 256 -25.44 31.91 -9.98
N THR A 257 -24.25 32.51 -10.07
CA THR A 257 -23.04 31.78 -10.51
C THR A 257 -21.78 32.26 -9.81
N THR A 258 -20.86 31.32 -9.57
CA THR A 258 -19.50 31.57 -9.07
C THR A 258 -18.45 31.60 -10.20
N THR A 259 -18.89 31.38 -11.44
CA THR A 259 -18.05 31.33 -12.64
C THR A 259 -18.58 32.26 -13.74
N PRO A 260 -18.56 33.59 -13.55
CA PRO A 260 -19.01 34.57 -14.55
C PRO A 260 -18.48 34.32 -15.98
N TRP A 261 -17.26 33.81 -16.11
CA TRP A 261 -16.65 33.48 -17.39
C TRP A 261 -17.39 32.37 -18.18
N THR A 262 -18.30 31.61 -17.57
CA THR A 262 -19.10 30.60 -18.29
C THR A 262 -20.36 31.19 -18.92
N LEU A 263 -20.77 32.40 -18.54
CA LEU A 263 -22.00 33.03 -19.04
C LEU A 263 -22.05 33.14 -20.57
N PRO A 264 -20.98 33.54 -21.29
CA PRO A 264 -21.02 33.56 -22.77
C PRO A 264 -21.34 32.20 -23.42
N ALA A 265 -21.19 31.09 -22.71
CA ALA A 265 -21.50 29.74 -23.17
C ALA A 265 -22.90 29.26 -22.73
N ASN A 266 -23.69 30.09 -22.04
CA ASN A 266 -25.02 29.73 -21.58
C ASN A 266 -25.97 29.44 -22.76
N GLN A 267 -26.75 28.36 -22.61
CA GLN A 267 -27.71 27.86 -23.61
C GLN A 267 -29.12 27.68 -23.06
N ALA A 268 -29.30 27.62 -21.73
CA ALA A 268 -30.60 27.46 -21.07
C ALA A 268 -30.57 27.95 -19.61
N ILE A 269 -31.74 28.03 -18.99
CA ILE A 269 -31.90 28.19 -17.54
C ILE A 269 -32.60 26.93 -17.01
N SER A 270 -31.92 26.17 -16.15
CA SER A 270 -32.47 24.96 -15.54
C SER A 270 -33.29 25.29 -14.29
N THR A 271 -34.47 24.67 -14.19
CA THR A 271 -35.38 24.64 -13.04
C THR A 271 -35.52 23.22 -12.51
N ASN A 272 -35.93 23.06 -11.26
CA ASN A 272 -36.42 21.77 -10.78
C ASN A 272 -37.92 21.69 -11.09
N ALA A 273 -38.40 20.59 -11.67
CA ALA A 273 -39.78 20.45 -12.12
C ALA A 273 -40.81 20.59 -10.97
N GLU A 274 -40.45 20.11 -9.78
CA GLU A 274 -41.35 20.00 -8.62
C GLU A 274 -41.33 21.24 -7.71
N PHE A 275 -40.27 22.03 -7.78
CA PHE A 275 -40.12 23.24 -6.96
C PHE A 275 -41.13 24.30 -7.35
N ASP A 276 -41.56 25.05 -6.34
CA ASP A 276 -42.38 26.25 -6.51
C ASP A 276 -41.48 27.46 -6.74
N TYR A 277 -41.81 28.27 -7.74
CA TYR A 277 -41.10 29.48 -8.13
C TYR A 277 -41.99 30.69 -7.95
N ALA A 278 -41.52 31.63 -7.12
CA ALA A 278 -42.16 32.90 -6.84
C ALA A 278 -41.87 33.90 -7.95
N ILE A 279 -42.91 34.56 -8.45
CA ILE A 279 -42.81 35.80 -9.19
C ILE A 279 -42.97 36.94 -8.19
N ILE A 280 -41.86 37.58 -7.84
CA ILE A 280 -41.82 38.65 -6.85
C ILE A 280 -41.80 40.02 -7.52
N LYS A 281 -42.52 40.96 -6.93
CA LYS A 281 -42.44 42.39 -7.21
C LYS A 281 -41.47 43.04 -6.24
N SER A 282 -40.56 43.83 -6.76
CA SER A 282 -39.71 44.73 -5.99
C SER A 282 -39.91 46.17 -6.42
N GLU A 283 -39.33 47.11 -5.69
CA GLU A 283 -39.30 48.53 -6.03
C GLU A 283 -38.60 48.84 -7.37
N LYS A 284 -37.80 47.91 -7.90
CA LYS A 284 -37.04 48.09 -9.15
C LYS A 284 -37.70 47.40 -10.35
N ARG A 285 -38.12 46.14 -10.20
CA ARG A 285 -38.63 45.24 -11.26
C ARG A 285 -39.21 43.94 -10.68
N HIS A 286 -39.70 43.05 -11.54
CA HIS A 286 -40.16 41.72 -11.16
C HIS A 286 -39.06 40.66 -11.33
N PHE A 287 -39.02 39.68 -10.44
CA PHE A 287 -38.06 38.58 -10.48
C PHE A 287 -38.74 37.21 -10.37
N ILE A 288 -38.19 36.20 -11.06
CA ILE A 288 -38.55 34.78 -10.89
C ILE A 288 -37.43 34.11 -10.10
N ILE A 289 -37.77 33.49 -8.96
CA ILE A 289 -36.85 32.82 -8.03
C ILE A 289 -37.57 31.65 -7.36
N ALA A 290 -36.86 30.60 -6.94
CA ALA A 290 -37.46 29.55 -6.12
C ALA A 290 -38.06 30.14 -4.84
N GLU A 291 -39.31 29.75 -4.52
CA GLU A 291 -40.08 30.29 -3.40
C GLU A 291 -39.33 30.16 -2.07
N SER A 292 -38.64 29.04 -1.85
CA SER A 292 -37.85 28.79 -0.64
C SER A 292 -36.60 29.66 -0.50
N LEU A 293 -36.10 30.25 -1.60
CA LEU A 293 -34.88 31.07 -1.63
C LEU A 293 -35.17 32.58 -1.73
N LYS A 294 -36.45 32.98 -1.75
CA LYS A 294 -36.85 34.37 -1.99
C LYS A 294 -36.32 35.34 -0.93
N ASP A 295 -36.36 34.95 0.34
CA ASP A 295 -35.98 35.83 1.47
C ASP A 295 -34.45 36.01 1.51
N ASP A 296 -33.71 34.92 1.28
CA ASP A 296 -32.26 34.97 1.16
C ASP A 296 -31.82 35.79 -0.05
N PHE A 297 -32.50 35.63 -1.20
CA PHE A 297 -32.25 36.47 -2.36
C PHE A 297 -32.50 37.95 -2.01
N ALA A 298 -33.67 38.29 -1.48
CA ALA A 298 -34.05 39.66 -1.14
C ALA A 298 -33.02 40.33 -0.23
N LYS A 299 -32.52 39.59 0.76
CA LYS A 299 -31.45 40.04 1.65
C LYS A 299 -30.13 40.24 0.92
N ASN A 300 -29.73 39.32 0.03
CA ASN A 300 -28.45 39.40 -0.68
C ASN A 300 -28.42 40.56 -1.69
N VAL A 301 -29.51 40.80 -2.42
CA VAL A 301 -29.61 41.91 -3.38
C VAL A 301 -30.12 43.23 -2.78
N ASN A 302 -30.32 43.27 -1.45
CA ASN A 302 -30.79 44.42 -0.69
C ASN A 302 -32.12 45.00 -1.22
N LEU A 303 -33.15 44.16 -1.36
CA LEU A 303 -34.51 44.59 -1.67
C LEU A 303 -35.23 45.02 -0.39
N GLU A 304 -35.86 46.21 -0.43
CA GLU A 304 -36.59 46.77 0.72
C GLU A 304 -38.00 46.20 0.83
N SER A 305 -38.61 45.85 -0.31
CA SER A 305 -39.96 45.31 -0.39
C SER A 305 -40.03 44.14 -1.37
N VAL A 306 -40.67 43.05 -0.94
CA VAL A 306 -40.88 41.85 -1.76
C VAL A 306 -42.32 41.41 -1.61
N GLU A 307 -43.09 41.55 -2.69
CA GLU A 307 -44.48 41.09 -2.77
C GLU A 307 -44.55 39.90 -3.75
N VAL A 308 -45.03 38.74 -3.30
CA VAL A 308 -45.25 37.59 -4.19
C VAL A 308 -46.53 37.82 -4.98
N ILE A 309 -46.42 37.99 -6.29
CA ILE A 309 -47.58 38.20 -7.18
C ILE A 309 -48.23 36.87 -7.54
N ALA A 310 -47.40 35.87 -7.83
CA ALA A 310 -47.83 34.54 -8.21
C ALA A 310 -46.73 33.52 -7.89
N THR A 311 -47.14 32.26 -7.77
CA THR A 311 -46.23 31.13 -7.62
C THR A 311 -46.59 30.11 -8.70
N VAL A 312 -45.59 29.56 -9.38
CA VAL A 312 -45.73 28.58 -10.47
C VAL A 312 -44.82 27.40 -10.24
N LYS A 313 -45.16 26.23 -10.78
CA LYS A 313 -44.25 25.08 -10.75
C LYS A 313 -43.09 25.27 -11.72
N GLY A 314 -41.92 24.74 -11.38
CA GLY A 314 -40.74 24.83 -12.25
C GLY A 314 -40.91 24.18 -13.62
N SER A 315 -41.78 23.18 -13.72
CA SER A 315 -42.21 22.59 -14.99
C SER A 315 -42.99 23.57 -15.89
N GLU A 316 -43.78 24.47 -15.31
CA GLU A 316 -44.54 25.49 -16.06
C GLU A 316 -43.63 26.59 -16.64
N LEU A 317 -42.47 26.85 -16.02
CA LEU A 317 -41.50 27.83 -16.52
C LEU A 317 -40.92 27.47 -17.89
N THR A 318 -40.98 26.19 -18.29
CA THR A 318 -40.50 25.72 -19.61
C THR A 318 -41.25 26.35 -20.80
N ALA A 319 -42.41 26.97 -20.56
CA ALA A 319 -43.12 27.77 -21.57
C ALA A 319 -42.43 29.10 -21.89
N LEU A 320 -41.50 29.55 -21.05
CA LEU A 320 -40.81 30.84 -21.18
C LEU A 320 -39.44 30.70 -21.87
N ASN A 321 -39.00 31.82 -22.43
CA ASN A 321 -37.68 32.07 -22.96
C ASN A 321 -37.14 33.36 -22.32
N ALA A 322 -35.82 33.42 -22.15
CA ALA A 322 -35.14 34.59 -21.60
C ALA A 322 -34.08 35.11 -22.58
N GLN A 323 -33.91 36.43 -22.63
CA GLN A 323 -32.86 37.09 -23.40
C GLN A 323 -31.52 36.92 -22.67
N HIS A 324 -30.49 36.51 -23.42
CA HIS A 324 -29.15 36.39 -22.87
C HIS A 324 -28.54 37.78 -22.59
N PRO A 325 -28.02 38.06 -21.38
CA PRO A 325 -27.66 39.41 -20.95
C PRO A 325 -26.38 39.97 -21.58
N LEU A 326 -25.59 39.13 -22.26
CA LEU A 326 -24.34 39.52 -22.92
C LEU A 326 -24.38 39.38 -24.45
N ILE A 327 -25.39 38.70 -25.02
CA ILE A 327 -25.42 38.33 -26.44
C ILE A 327 -26.82 38.65 -26.97
N SER A 328 -26.93 39.70 -27.77
CA SER A 328 -28.23 40.21 -28.29
C SER A 328 -28.95 39.19 -29.15
N GLU A 329 -28.22 38.36 -29.91
CA GLU A 329 -28.83 37.40 -30.85
C GLU A 329 -29.25 36.09 -30.17
N ARG A 330 -29.00 35.92 -28.85
CA ARG A 330 -29.27 34.66 -28.13
C ARG A 330 -30.43 34.80 -27.16
N GLN A 331 -31.48 34.01 -27.40
CA GLN A 331 -32.52 33.71 -26.41
C GLN A 331 -32.31 32.28 -25.92
N VAL A 332 -32.54 32.07 -24.63
CA VAL A 332 -32.31 30.78 -23.96
C VAL A 332 -33.63 30.26 -23.37
N PRO A 333 -33.98 28.97 -23.60
CA PRO A 333 -35.17 28.37 -23.01
C PRO A 333 -34.98 28.04 -21.54
N PHE A 334 -36.10 27.85 -20.85
CA PHE A 334 -36.12 27.17 -19.56
C PHE A 334 -36.26 25.66 -19.75
N ILE A 335 -35.49 24.89 -18.99
CA ILE A 335 -35.53 23.43 -19.01
C ILE A 335 -35.63 22.89 -17.59
N THR A 336 -36.04 21.63 -17.42
CA THR A 336 -36.07 20.97 -16.12
C THR A 336 -34.84 20.07 -15.92
N GLY A 337 -34.32 20.04 -14.69
CA GLY A 337 -33.21 19.17 -14.31
C GLY A 337 -33.18 18.87 -12.80
N GLU A 338 -32.97 17.60 -12.45
CA GLU A 338 -32.94 17.15 -11.05
C GLU A 338 -31.70 17.66 -10.27
N HIS A 339 -30.65 18.07 -10.97
CA HIS A 339 -29.44 18.67 -10.39
C HIS A 339 -29.69 20.04 -9.74
N VAL A 340 -30.84 20.67 -10.00
CA VAL A 340 -31.21 21.96 -9.42
C VAL A 340 -31.69 21.76 -7.98
N THR A 341 -30.93 22.28 -7.02
CA THR A 341 -31.23 22.25 -5.58
C THR A 341 -31.70 23.61 -5.06
N ALA A 342 -32.39 23.62 -3.93
CA ALA A 342 -32.87 24.83 -3.25
C ALA A 342 -32.03 25.23 -2.02
N ASP A 343 -30.77 24.75 -1.92
CA ASP A 343 -29.91 24.98 -0.76
C ASP A 343 -29.13 26.32 -0.82
N SER A 344 -28.92 26.87 -2.02
CA SER A 344 -28.21 28.13 -2.22
C SER A 344 -28.49 28.74 -3.61
N GLY A 345 -28.16 30.03 -3.78
CA GLY A 345 -28.38 30.75 -5.04
C GLY A 345 -29.81 31.25 -5.19
N THR A 346 -30.47 30.88 -6.29
CA THR A 346 -31.84 31.33 -6.64
C THR A 346 -32.79 30.20 -7.05
N GLY A 347 -32.30 28.96 -7.09
CA GLY A 347 -33.04 27.83 -7.65
C GLY A 347 -33.22 27.88 -9.18
N LEU A 348 -32.57 28.84 -9.85
CA LEU A 348 -32.44 28.93 -11.30
C LEU A 348 -30.95 28.81 -11.64
N VAL A 349 -30.58 27.77 -12.38
CA VAL A 349 -29.19 27.48 -12.72
C VAL A 349 -28.96 27.82 -14.18
N HIS A 350 -28.02 28.72 -14.47
CA HIS A 350 -27.60 28.95 -15.85
C HIS A 350 -26.91 27.68 -16.36
N THR A 351 -27.26 27.20 -17.55
CA THR A 351 -26.77 25.94 -18.11
C THR A 351 -25.84 26.21 -19.28
N ALA A 352 -24.57 25.83 -19.14
CA ALA A 352 -23.53 25.91 -20.16
C ALA A 352 -22.96 24.50 -20.42
N PRO A 353 -23.52 23.71 -21.36
CA PRO A 353 -23.19 22.29 -21.53
C PRO A 353 -21.71 21.98 -21.77
N ALA A 354 -20.91 22.95 -22.24
CA ALA A 354 -19.47 22.77 -22.44
C ALA A 354 -18.63 22.88 -21.17
N HIS A 355 -19.20 23.34 -20.05
CA HIS A 355 -18.45 23.74 -18.84
C HIS A 355 -19.01 23.17 -17.53
N GLY A 356 -19.88 22.16 -17.59
CA GLY A 356 -20.39 21.44 -16.43
C GLY A 356 -20.91 20.05 -16.82
N VAL A 357 -20.64 19.03 -15.99
CA VAL A 357 -21.07 17.65 -16.28
C VAL A 357 -22.60 17.53 -16.18
N ASP A 358 -23.20 18.13 -15.16
CA ASP A 358 -24.65 18.16 -15.01
C ASP A 358 -25.31 18.97 -16.11
N ASP A 359 -24.74 20.14 -16.45
CA ASP A 359 -25.14 20.98 -17.59
C ASP A 359 -25.10 20.21 -18.91
N TYR A 360 -24.07 19.38 -19.11
CA TYR A 360 -23.96 18.52 -20.28
C TYR A 360 -25.03 17.44 -20.32
N ASN A 361 -25.28 16.78 -19.18
CA ASN A 361 -26.28 15.72 -19.09
C ASN A 361 -27.70 16.24 -19.34
N VAL A 362 -28.08 17.34 -18.68
CA VAL A 362 -29.39 17.99 -18.87
C VAL A 362 -29.48 18.61 -20.27
N GLY A 363 -28.40 19.21 -20.77
CA GLY A 363 -28.34 19.79 -22.11
C GLY A 363 -28.52 18.72 -23.18
N ARG A 364 -27.87 17.56 -23.04
CA ARG A 364 -28.04 16.42 -23.95
C ARG A 364 -29.47 15.88 -23.92
N ALA A 365 -30.07 15.75 -22.74
CA ALA A 365 -31.47 15.29 -22.62
C ALA A 365 -32.46 16.24 -23.31
N ASN A 366 -32.14 17.53 -23.38
CA ASN A 366 -32.95 18.58 -23.99
C ASN A 366 -32.43 19.06 -25.37
N ASN A 367 -31.50 18.33 -25.99
CA ASN A 367 -30.92 18.63 -27.30
C ASN A 367 -30.30 20.05 -27.43
N LEU A 368 -29.65 20.54 -26.37
CA LEU A 368 -28.97 21.84 -26.37
C LEU A 368 -27.62 21.78 -27.09
N PRO A 369 -27.22 22.87 -27.78
CA PRO A 369 -25.88 22.99 -28.35
C PRO A 369 -24.78 22.90 -27.28
N THR A 370 -23.70 22.15 -27.57
CA THR A 370 -22.49 22.13 -26.72
C THR A 370 -21.45 23.10 -27.26
N GLU A 371 -21.79 24.39 -27.30
CA GLU A 371 -20.87 25.44 -27.75
C GLU A 371 -19.75 25.66 -26.72
N ASN A 372 -18.50 25.55 -27.15
CA ASN A 372 -17.34 25.84 -26.32
C ASN A 372 -16.58 27.06 -26.85
N PRO A 373 -16.86 28.28 -26.33
CA PRO A 373 -16.21 29.50 -26.80
C PRO A 373 -14.78 29.66 -26.30
N VAL A 374 -14.25 28.74 -25.47
CA VAL A 374 -12.94 28.86 -24.82
C VAL A 374 -11.95 27.78 -25.29
N GLY A 375 -10.78 28.21 -25.75
CA GLY A 375 -9.66 27.36 -26.16
C GLY A 375 -8.96 26.65 -24.99
N GLY A 376 -8.10 25.68 -25.30
CA GLY A 376 -7.36 24.90 -24.28
C GLY A 376 -6.39 25.73 -23.43
N ASN A 377 -5.98 26.90 -23.93
CA ASN A 377 -5.16 27.89 -23.22
C ASN A 377 -5.99 28.87 -22.37
N GLY A 378 -7.30 28.68 -22.25
CA GLY A 378 -8.18 29.55 -21.47
C GLY A 378 -8.49 30.89 -22.16
N VAL A 379 -8.27 30.99 -23.47
CA VAL A 379 -8.57 32.19 -24.28
C VAL A 379 -9.85 31.99 -25.08
N TYR A 380 -10.71 33.01 -25.15
CA TYR A 380 -11.89 32.98 -26.00
C TYR A 380 -11.52 32.88 -27.49
N LEU A 381 -12.10 31.90 -28.18
CA LEU A 381 -11.85 31.59 -29.59
C LEU A 381 -12.39 32.70 -30.51
N GLU A 382 -11.90 32.75 -31.75
CA GLU A 382 -12.43 33.67 -32.79
C GLU A 382 -13.90 33.44 -33.11
N THR A 383 -14.40 32.23 -32.85
CA THR A 383 -15.82 31.86 -32.99
C THR A 383 -16.69 32.35 -31.84
N ALA A 384 -16.11 32.85 -30.74
CA ALA A 384 -16.87 33.37 -29.61
C ALA A 384 -17.59 34.67 -30.00
N LYS A 385 -18.80 34.87 -29.45
CA LYS A 385 -19.61 36.07 -29.75
C LYS A 385 -19.14 37.32 -29.00
N VAL A 386 -18.48 37.14 -27.86
CA VAL A 386 -18.03 38.20 -26.96
C VAL A 386 -16.67 37.86 -26.36
N PHE A 387 -15.90 38.88 -25.98
CA PHE A 387 -14.59 38.77 -25.31
C PHE A 387 -13.53 37.98 -26.11
N VAL A 388 -13.65 37.92 -27.44
CA VAL A 388 -12.72 37.24 -28.36
C VAL A 388 -11.26 37.62 -28.07
N GLY A 389 -10.38 36.61 -27.98
CA GLY A 389 -8.94 36.81 -27.74
C GLY A 389 -8.55 37.12 -26.29
N GLU A 390 -9.52 37.27 -25.37
CA GLU A 390 -9.23 37.49 -23.96
C GLU A 390 -9.09 36.18 -23.19
N HIS A 391 -8.17 36.14 -22.22
CA HIS A 391 -8.08 35.02 -21.29
C HIS A 391 -9.24 35.08 -20.27
N ILE A 392 -9.80 33.95 -19.84
CA ILE A 392 -10.99 33.89 -18.97
C ILE A 392 -10.87 34.76 -17.71
N TYR A 393 -9.70 34.79 -17.07
CA TYR A 393 -9.45 35.61 -15.88
C TYR A 393 -9.39 37.12 -16.17
N LYS A 394 -9.03 37.52 -17.39
CA LYS A 394 -9.09 38.93 -17.84
C LYS A 394 -10.49 39.31 -18.32
N ALA A 395 -11.23 38.35 -18.88
CA ALA A 395 -12.60 38.54 -19.31
C ALA A 395 -13.58 38.65 -18.12
N GLN A 396 -13.34 37.95 -17.02
CA GLN A 396 -14.24 37.92 -15.86
C GLN A 396 -14.59 39.31 -15.30
N PRO A 397 -13.63 40.22 -15.01
CA PRO A 397 -13.96 41.59 -14.61
C PRO A 397 -14.73 42.38 -15.68
N LYS A 398 -14.44 42.14 -16.97
CA LYS A 398 -15.13 42.80 -18.08
C LYS A 398 -16.58 42.32 -18.20
N ILE A 399 -16.83 41.03 -18.01
CA ILE A 399 -18.18 40.45 -17.97
C ILE A 399 -19.00 41.11 -16.86
N ILE A 400 -18.44 41.21 -15.66
CA ILE A 400 -19.11 41.86 -14.52
C ILE A 400 -19.41 43.32 -14.84
N ALA A 401 -18.47 44.06 -15.42
CA ALA A 401 -18.68 45.45 -15.84
C ALA A 401 -19.79 45.58 -16.90
N SER A 402 -19.82 44.73 -17.92
CA SER A 402 -20.87 44.74 -18.95
C SER A 402 -22.26 44.42 -18.38
N LEU A 403 -22.35 43.51 -17.41
CA LEU A 403 -23.61 43.21 -16.70
C LEU A 403 -24.06 44.37 -15.83
N GLN A 404 -23.13 45.08 -15.19
CA GLN A 404 -23.42 46.28 -14.41
C GLN A 404 -23.92 47.42 -15.30
N GLU A 405 -23.24 47.69 -16.41
CA GLU A 405 -23.59 48.75 -17.38
C GLU A 405 -24.96 48.50 -18.03
N SER A 406 -25.29 47.24 -18.33
CA SER A 406 -26.59 46.86 -18.88
C SER A 406 -27.70 46.74 -17.83
N GLY A 407 -27.38 46.89 -16.54
CA GLY A 407 -28.35 46.79 -15.45
C GLY A 407 -28.82 45.37 -15.12
N HIS A 408 -28.14 44.33 -15.63
CA HIS A 408 -28.44 42.92 -15.38
C HIS A 408 -27.70 42.33 -14.17
N LEU A 409 -26.64 42.99 -13.67
CA LEU A 409 -25.99 42.62 -12.42
C LEU A 409 -26.81 43.11 -11.23
N LEU A 410 -27.29 42.19 -10.39
CA LEU A 410 -28.13 42.53 -9.22
C LEU A 410 -27.33 42.63 -7.93
N ASP A 411 -26.35 41.75 -7.75
CA ASP A 411 -25.39 41.76 -6.65
C ASP A 411 -24.09 41.07 -7.06
N HIS A 412 -22.98 41.48 -6.44
CA HIS A 412 -21.65 40.93 -6.64
C HIS A 412 -20.89 40.89 -5.31
N LYS A 413 -20.55 39.69 -4.88
CA LYS A 413 -19.73 39.44 -3.68
C LYS A 413 -18.63 38.44 -3.95
N LYS A 414 -17.61 38.43 -3.11
CA LYS A 414 -16.58 37.40 -3.12
C LYS A 414 -16.89 36.35 -2.06
N ILE A 415 -16.80 35.08 -2.44
CA ILE A 415 -16.98 33.95 -1.52
C ILE A 415 -15.74 33.07 -1.54
N THR A 416 -15.46 32.41 -0.42
CA THR A 416 -14.42 31.39 -0.32
C THR A 416 -15.08 30.03 -0.17
N HIS A 417 -14.77 29.11 -1.07
CA HIS A 417 -15.34 27.76 -1.11
C HIS A 417 -14.32 26.74 -1.60
N SER A 418 -14.59 25.47 -1.35
CA SER A 418 -13.76 24.37 -1.85
C SER A 418 -13.92 24.26 -3.37
N TYR A 419 -12.81 24.22 -4.10
CA TYR A 419 -12.79 24.22 -5.56
C TYR A 419 -11.74 23.23 -6.09
N PRO A 420 -11.99 22.56 -7.22
CA PRO A 420 -11.03 21.61 -7.79
C PRO A 420 -9.78 22.32 -8.34
N HIS A 421 -8.63 21.74 -8.04
CA HIS A 421 -7.30 22.16 -8.44
C HIS A 421 -6.55 21.00 -9.06
N CYS A 422 -5.60 21.32 -9.93
CA CYS A 422 -4.66 20.34 -10.45
C CYS A 422 -3.79 19.85 -9.29
N TRP A 423 -3.79 18.53 -9.02
CA TRP A 423 -3.02 17.94 -7.93
C TRP A 423 -1.52 18.24 -7.96
N ARG A 424 -0.98 18.63 -9.14
CA ARG A 424 0.44 18.94 -9.31
C ARG A 424 0.74 20.43 -9.33
N HIS A 425 0.09 21.20 -10.19
CA HIS A 425 0.33 22.65 -10.28
C HIS A 425 -0.31 23.43 -9.13
N LYS A 426 -1.26 22.83 -8.40
CA LYS A 426 -2.05 23.48 -7.35
C LYS A 426 -2.80 24.72 -7.87
N THR A 427 -3.15 24.71 -9.16
CA THR A 427 -3.90 25.78 -9.81
C THR A 427 -5.34 25.37 -10.06
N PRO A 428 -6.31 26.30 -10.01
CA PRO A 428 -7.72 26.00 -10.28
C PRO A 428 -7.90 25.42 -11.67
N ILE A 429 -8.67 24.33 -11.78
CA ILE A 429 -9.04 23.75 -13.08
C ILE A 429 -10.38 24.29 -13.57
N ILE A 430 -10.69 24.05 -14.83
CA ILE A 430 -12.00 24.34 -15.41
C ILE A 430 -12.60 23.06 -15.98
N PHE A 431 -13.92 23.04 -16.16
CA PHE A 431 -14.56 22.04 -17.03
C PHE A 431 -14.58 22.57 -18.45
N ARG A 432 -14.17 21.72 -19.40
CA ARG A 432 -14.15 22.07 -20.82
C ARG A 432 -14.54 20.88 -21.67
N ALA A 433 -15.53 21.05 -22.54
CA ALA A 433 -15.89 20.05 -23.53
C ALA A 433 -14.89 20.05 -24.68
N THR A 434 -14.26 18.91 -24.89
CA THR A 434 -13.31 18.69 -25.99
C THR A 434 -13.49 17.26 -26.51
N PRO A 435 -13.26 17.00 -27.81
CA PRO A 435 -13.22 15.64 -28.31
C PRO A 435 -12.15 14.85 -27.54
N GLN A 436 -12.54 13.75 -26.91
CA GLN A 436 -11.67 12.85 -26.16
C GLN A 436 -12.08 11.40 -26.41
N TRP A 437 -11.18 10.48 -26.08
CA TRP A 437 -11.39 9.04 -26.14
C TRP A 437 -11.72 8.49 -24.77
N PHE A 438 -12.74 7.64 -24.72
CA PHE A 438 -13.21 7.06 -23.47
C PHE A 438 -13.34 5.54 -23.57
N ILE A 439 -13.08 4.85 -22.47
CA ILE A 439 -13.63 3.52 -22.23
C ILE A 439 -15.01 3.70 -21.60
N SER A 440 -16.04 3.27 -22.30
CA SER A 440 -17.41 3.43 -21.83
C SER A 440 -17.76 2.41 -20.75
N MET A 441 -18.34 2.89 -19.66
CA MET A 441 -18.80 2.04 -18.55
C MET A 441 -20.10 1.29 -18.88
N GLU A 442 -20.92 1.84 -19.79
CA GLU A 442 -22.20 1.24 -20.20
C GLU A 442 -22.05 0.33 -21.42
N THR A 443 -21.16 0.70 -22.36
CA THR A 443 -21.03 -0.04 -23.61
C THR A 443 -20.53 -1.45 -23.32
N LYS A 444 -21.23 -2.46 -23.89
CA LYS A 444 -21.04 -3.89 -23.59
C LYS A 444 -21.26 -4.29 -22.12
N GLY A 445 -21.88 -3.44 -21.31
CA GLY A 445 -22.19 -3.74 -19.90
C GLY A 445 -20.95 -3.83 -19.00
N LEU A 446 -19.88 -3.06 -19.29
CA LEU A 446 -18.62 -3.13 -18.55
C LEU A 446 -18.80 -2.90 -17.03
N ARG A 447 -19.63 -1.94 -16.62
CA ARG A 447 -19.91 -1.69 -15.20
C ARG A 447 -20.60 -2.89 -14.55
N GLU A 448 -21.67 -3.39 -15.16
CA GLU A 448 -22.40 -4.55 -14.64
C GLU A 448 -21.48 -5.76 -14.52
N GLN A 449 -20.63 -5.97 -15.51
CA GLN A 449 -19.66 -7.03 -15.50
C GLN A 449 -18.64 -6.90 -14.36
N ALA A 450 -18.02 -5.74 -14.20
CA ALA A 450 -17.09 -5.49 -13.10
C ALA A 450 -17.77 -5.71 -11.73
N LEU A 451 -19.01 -5.22 -11.55
CA LEU A 451 -19.78 -5.39 -10.32
C LEU A 451 -20.15 -6.85 -10.03
N ARG A 452 -20.40 -7.67 -11.06
CA ARG A 452 -20.62 -9.12 -10.89
C ARG A 452 -19.36 -9.87 -10.49
N ASP A 453 -18.19 -9.39 -10.92
CA ASP A 453 -16.93 -10.12 -10.80
C ASP A 453 -16.10 -9.69 -9.58
N ILE A 454 -16.28 -8.46 -9.08
CA ILE A 454 -15.66 -7.99 -7.83
C ILE A 454 -15.86 -8.96 -6.64
N PRO A 455 -17.07 -9.52 -6.38
CA PRO A 455 -17.26 -10.49 -5.30
C PRO A 455 -16.53 -11.83 -5.47
N LYS A 456 -16.02 -12.13 -6.68
CA LYS A 456 -15.24 -13.37 -6.94
C LYS A 456 -13.77 -13.24 -6.53
N VAL A 457 -13.31 -12.03 -6.23
CA VAL A 457 -11.96 -11.73 -5.76
C VAL A 457 -11.90 -11.81 -4.24
N ILE A 458 -10.82 -12.34 -3.70
CA ILE A 458 -10.58 -12.32 -2.25
C ILE A 458 -10.05 -10.93 -1.85
N TRP A 459 -10.75 -10.23 -0.97
CA TRP A 459 -10.36 -8.88 -0.50
C TRP A 459 -9.81 -8.93 0.93
N THR A 460 -8.59 -8.45 1.12
CA THR A 460 -7.93 -8.38 2.43
C THR A 460 -7.49 -6.94 2.70
N PRO A 461 -8.10 -6.22 3.64
CA PRO A 461 -9.27 -6.59 4.46
C PRO A 461 -10.60 -6.59 3.66
N ALA A 462 -11.62 -7.27 4.20
CA ALA A 462 -12.90 -7.49 3.52
C ALA A 462 -13.64 -6.20 3.11
N TRP A 463 -13.45 -5.10 3.84
CA TRP A 463 -14.06 -3.81 3.48
C TRP A 463 -13.56 -3.25 2.14
N GLY A 464 -12.43 -3.73 1.62
CA GLY A 464 -11.89 -3.32 0.31
C GLY A 464 -12.88 -3.58 -0.83
N GLN A 465 -13.67 -4.66 -0.72
CA GLN A 465 -14.74 -4.97 -1.67
C GLN A 465 -15.78 -3.84 -1.74
N ASN A 466 -16.39 -3.50 -0.60
CA ASN A 466 -17.40 -2.44 -0.53
C ASN A 466 -16.86 -1.11 -1.07
N ARG A 467 -15.58 -0.82 -0.82
CA ARG A 467 -14.92 0.40 -1.28
C ARG A 467 -14.82 0.45 -2.81
N ILE A 468 -14.42 -0.63 -3.47
CA ILE A 468 -14.31 -0.65 -4.94
C ILE A 468 -15.70 -0.70 -5.61
N GLU A 469 -16.67 -1.42 -5.04
CA GLU A 469 -18.05 -1.49 -5.53
C GLU A 469 -18.73 -0.11 -5.50
N SER A 470 -18.62 0.59 -4.37
CA SER A 470 -19.15 1.95 -4.22
C SER A 470 -18.57 2.89 -5.27
N MET A 471 -17.28 2.78 -5.56
CA MET A 471 -16.62 3.58 -6.60
C MET A 471 -17.02 3.18 -8.02
N MET A 472 -17.43 1.93 -8.25
CA MET A 472 -17.82 1.42 -9.56
C MET A 472 -19.27 1.81 -9.92
N ASN A 473 -20.19 1.80 -8.96
CA ASN A 473 -21.62 2.08 -9.17
C ASN A 473 -21.88 3.45 -9.83
N GLY A 474 -21.21 4.51 -9.37
CA GLY A 474 -21.36 5.88 -9.88
C GLY A 474 -20.28 6.31 -10.87
N ARG A 475 -19.46 5.37 -11.39
CA ARG A 475 -18.29 5.72 -12.18
C ARG A 475 -18.70 6.26 -13.57
N PRO A 476 -18.22 7.46 -13.97
CA PRO A 476 -18.38 7.94 -15.35
C PRO A 476 -17.46 7.18 -16.32
N ASP A 477 -17.70 7.36 -17.63
CA ASP A 477 -16.79 6.84 -18.66
C ASP A 477 -15.35 7.29 -18.40
N TRP A 478 -14.39 6.38 -18.57
CA TRP A 478 -12.99 6.67 -18.28
C TRP A 478 -12.35 7.38 -19.48
N CYS A 479 -12.05 8.67 -19.32
CA CYS A 479 -11.28 9.44 -20.30
C CYS A 479 -9.83 8.94 -20.36
N ILE A 480 -9.46 8.28 -21.45
CA ILE A 480 -8.14 7.67 -21.63
C ILE A 480 -7.16 8.54 -22.45
N SER A 481 -7.61 9.64 -23.04
CA SER A 481 -6.76 10.54 -23.83
C SER A 481 -6.20 11.69 -23.02
N ARG A 482 -4.95 12.07 -23.32
CA ARG A 482 -4.22 13.20 -22.72
C ARG A 482 -3.46 13.96 -23.80
N GLN A 483 -3.46 15.29 -23.72
CA GLN A 483 -2.77 16.18 -24.67
C GLN A 483 -1.35 16.44 -24.14
N ARG A 484 -0.50 15.42 -24.23
CA ARG A 484 0.83 15.38 -23.60
C ARG A 484 1.91 15.04 -24.60
N THR A 485 3.17 15.28 -24.22
CA THR A 485 4.32 14.95 -25.06
C THR A 485 4.90 13.58 -24.68
N TRP A 486 4.82 13.21 -23.40
CA TRP A 486 5.44 12.02 -22.82
C TRP A 486 4.40 11.01 -22.31
N GLY A 487 4.14 9.98 -23.12
CA GLY A 487 3.24 8.87 -22.81
C GLY A 487 3.01 7.97 -24.01
N VAL A 488 2.45 6.78 -23.78
CA VAL A 488 2.10 5.84 -24.86
C VAL A 488 1.05 6.47 -25.78
N PRO A 489 1.19 6.45 -27.11
CA PRO A 489 0.27 7.14 -28.00
C PRO A 489 -1.10 6.46 -28.09
N ILE A 490 -2.15 7.26 -28.30
CA ILE A 490 -3.40 6.77 -28.87
C ILE A 490 -3.19 6.61 -30.38
N ALA A 491 -2.86 5.40 -30.79
CA ALA A 491 -2.51 5.02 -32.17
C ALA A 491 -3.73 4.97 -33.12
N PHE A 492 -4.47 6.07 -33.20
CA PHE A 492 -5.66 6.22 -34.04
C PHE A 492 -5.44 7.20 -35.19
N PHE A 493 -6.07 6.90 -36.33
CA PHE A 493 -6.21 7.79 -37.47
C PHE A 493 -7.66 8.26 -37.54
N ILE A 494 -7.85 9.58 -37.62
CA ILE A 494 -9.14 10.23 -37.41
C ILE A 494 -9.53 11.00 -38.67
N HIS A 495 -10.71 10.76 -39.21
CA HIS A 495 -11.20 11.49 -40.37
C HIS A 495 -11.39 12.98 -40.03
N LYS A 496 -10.93 13.89 -40.92
CA LYS A 496 -10.93 15.35 -40.70
C LYS A 496 -12.33 15.92 -40.49
N ASP A 497 -13.29 15.49 -41.31
CA ASP A 497 -14.66 16.01 -41.26
C ASP A 497 -15.58 15.26 -40.27
N SER A 498 -15.73 13.94 -40.43
CA SER A 498 -16.65 13.16 -39.58
C SER A 498 -16.12 12.90 -38.17
N GLY A 499 -14.80 12.92 -37.99
CA GLY A 499 -14.17 12.52 -36.74
C GLY A 499 -14.23 11.01 -36.46
N GLU A 500 -14.63 10.19 -37.42
CA GLU A 500 -14.64 8.74 -37.27
C GLU A 500 -13.23 8.15 -37.39
N LEU A 501 -13.04 6.96 -36.83
CA LEU A 501 -11.81 6.20 -36.96
C LEU A 501 -11.68 5.59 -38.35
N HIS A 502 -10.44 5.38 -38.80
CA HIS A 502 -10.15 4.70 -40.05
C HIS A 502 -10.80 3.29 -40.09
N PRO A 503 -11.43 2.83 -41.19
CA PRO A 503 -12.10 1.53 -41.24
C PRO A 503 -11.19 0.34 -40.87
N GLN A 504 -9.89 0.45 -41.18
CA GLN A 504 -8.86 -0.55 -40.86
C GLN A 504 -8.14 -0.31 -39.52
N THR A 505 -8.81 0.30 -38.53
CA THR A 505 -8.18 0.70 -37.26
C THR A 505 -7.45 -0.45 -36.56
N SER A 506 -8.04 -1.65 -36.52
CA SER A 506 -7.43 -2.81 -35.85
C SER A 506 -6.08 -3.21 -36.47
N GLU A 507 -5.98 -3.21 -37.80
CA GLU A 507 -4.76 -3.55 -38.54
C GLU A 507 -3.69 -2.47 -38.38
N LEU A 508 -4.11 -1.20 -38.40
CA LEU A 508 -3.24 -0.05 -38.23
C LEU A 508 -2.64 0.00 -36.82
N ILE A 509 -3.41 -0.31 -35.78
CA ILE A 509 -2.90 -0.37 -34.40
C ILE A 509 -1.78 -1.40 -34.28
N GLU A 510 -1.91 -2.59 -34.87
CA GLU A 510 -0.83 -3.59 -34.84
C GLU A 510 0.39 -3.12 -35.63
N LYS A 511 0.20 -2.51 -36.81
CA LYS A 511 1.30 -1.91 -37.58
C LYS A 511 2.07 -0.87 -36.76
N VAL A 512 1.35 -0.01 -36.03
CA VAL A 512 1.95 1.00 -35.15
C VAL A 512 2.66 0.36 -33.97
N ALA A 513 2.05 -0.65 -33.32
CA ALA A 513 2.69 -1.38 -32.23
C ALA A 513 4.01 -2.03 -32.68
N GLY A 514 4.06 -2.61 -33.88
CA GLY A 514 5.28 -3.17 -34.45
C GLY A 514 6.39 -2.13 -34.68
N VAL A 515 6.03 -0.91 -35.07
CA VAL A 515 7.00 0.20 -35.21
C VAL A 515 7.50 0.68 -33.84
N ILE A 516 6.60 0.80 -32.86
CA ILE A 516 6.96 1.17 -31.47
C ILE A 516 7.85 0.11 -30.83
N GLU A 517 7.62 -1.18 -31.09
CA GLU A 517 8.46 -2.27 -30.56
C GLU A 517 9.92 -2.16 -31.04
N GLN A 518 10.16 -1.54 -32.21
CA GLN A 518 11.50 -1.33 -32.76
C GLN A 518 12.15 -0.01 -32.34
N GLY A 519 11.38 1.08 -32.26
CA GLY A 519 11.92 2.44 -32.09
C GLY A 519 11.32 3.27 -30.95
N GLY A 520 10.52 2.65 -30.08
CA GLY A 520 9.80 3.33 -28.99
C GLY A 520 8.66 4.22 -29.48
N ILE A 521 7.99 4.92 -28.57
CA ILE A 521 6.91 5.87 -28.92
C ILE A 521 7.38 6.96 -29.89
N GLU A 522 8.66 7.32 -29.88
CA GLU A 522 9.26 8.29 -30.79
C GLU A 522 9.06 7.88 -32.25
N ALA A 523 9.17 6.59 -32.56
CA ALA A 523 8.95 6.08 -33.90
C ALA A 523 7.51 6.27 -34.40
N TRP A 524 6.52 6.36 -33.51
CA TRP A 524 5.17 6.78 -33.88
C TRP A 524 5.08 8.30 -34.04
N PHE A 525 5.57 9.06 -33.07
CA PHE A 525 5.38 10.50 -33.04
C PHE A 525 6.09 11.21 -34.19
N ASP A 526 7.30 10.76 -34.54
CA ASP A 526 8.18 11.41 -35.50
C ASP A 526 7.93 10.93 -36.94
N ALA A 527 7.27 9.77 -37.12
CA ALA A 527 6.93 9.25 -38.44
C ALA A 527 5.82 10.07 -39.14
N PRO A 528 5.95 10.39 -40.44
CA PRO A 528 4.88 11.00 -41.21
C PRO A 528 3.69 10.04 -41.37
N ILE A 529 2.49 10.60 -41.57
CA ILE A 529 1.25 9.82 -41.77
C ILE A 529 1.34 8.87 -42.98
N SER A 530 2.12 9.23 -44.00
CA SER A 530 2.37 8.46 -45.22
C SER A 530 3.09 7.12 -44.97
N ASP A 531 3.75 6.95 -43.83
CA ASP A 531 4.36 5.67 -43.48
C ASP A 531 3.30 4.62 -43.10
N PHE A 532 2.12 5.09 -42.69
CA PHE A 532 1.03 4.25 -42.21
C PHE A 532 -0.10 4.10 -43.22
N LEU A 533 -0.48 5.20 -43.89
CA LEU A 533 -1.63 5.28 -44.78
C LEU A 533 -1.23 5.49 -46.25
N ASN A 534 -2.13 5.17 -47.17
CA ASN A 534 -1.96 5.50 -48.59
C ASN A 534 -2.20 7.02 -48.84
N GLU A 535 -1.89 7.48 -50.06
CA GLU A 535 -1.98 8.91 -50.43
C GLU A 535 -3.40 9.48 -50.27
N ALA A 536 -4.44 8.76 -50.70
CA ALA A 536 -5.82 9.20 -50.59
C ALA A 536 -6.29 9.34 -49.12
N ASP A 537 -5.86 8.41 -48.25
CA ASP A 537 -6.18 8.46 -46.83
C ASP A 537 -5.39 9.57 -46.11
N CYS A 538 -4.16 9.88 -46.53
CA CYS A 538 -3.40 11.01 -45.98
C CYS A 538 -4.11 12.36 -46.17
N GLU A 539 -4.89 12.51 -47.24
CA GLU A 539 -5.68 13.72 -47.49
C GLU A 539 -6.88 13.84 -46.56
N ASN A 540 -7.48 12.73 -46.12
CA ASN A 540 -8.75 12.73 -45.38
C ASN A 540 -8.59 12.46 -43.88
N TYR A 541 -7.47 11.85 -43.46
CA TYR A 541 -7.23 11.49 -42.06
C TYR A 541 -6.11 12.32 -41.43
N VAL A 542 -6.17 12.44 -40.10
CA VAL A 542 -5.10 12.99 -39.27
C VAL A 542 -4.61 11.94 -38.28
N LYS A 543 -3.30 11.94 -38.06
CA LYS A 543 -2.64 11.12 -37.04
C LYS A 543 -2.90 11.72 -35.66
N SER A 544 -3.40 10.92 -34.72
CA SER A 544 -3.57 11.36 -33.33
C SER A 544 -2.21 11.65 -32.67
N THR A 545 -2.11 12.79 -31.99
CA THR A 545 -0.95 13.19 -31.19
C THR A 545 -1.18 13.02 -29.69
N ASP A 546 -2.37 12.56 -29.29
CA ASP A 546 -2.71 12.34 -27.89
C ASP A 546 -1.98 11.12 -27.34
N THR A 547 -1.66 11.16 -26.06
CA THR A 547 -1.17 10.01 -25.29
C THR A 547 -2.30 9.36 -24.51
N LEU A 548 -2.08 8.14 -24.08
CA LEU A 548 -2.90 7.44 -23.11
C LEU A 548 -2.71 8.06 -21.72
N ASP A 549 -3.74 7.88 -20.89
CA ASP A 549 -3.70 8.09 -19.45
C ASP A 549 -2.71 7.14 -18.80
N VAL A 550 -1.91 7.62 -17.85
CA VAL A 550 -0.91 6.80 -17.16
C VAL A 550 -1.55 5.67 -16.33
N TRP A 551 -2.81 5.85 -15.90
CA TRP A 551 -3.57 4.77 -15.28
C TRP A 551 -3.90 3.63 -16.25
N PHE A 552 -3.92 3.91 -17.56
CA PHE A 552 -4.04 2.89 -18.61
C PHE A 552 -2.71 2.15 -18.79
N ASP A 553 -1.58 2.86 -18.79
CA ASP A 553 -0.25 2.26 -18.87
C ASP A 553 -0.03 1.25 -17.74
N SER A 554 -0.24 1.69 -16.49
CA SER A 554 -0.14 0.82 -15.32
C SER A 554 -1.24 -0.26 -15.28
N GLY A 555 -2.48 0.09 -15.63
CA GLY A 555 -3.62 -0.83 -15.64
C GLY A 555 -3.47 -1.97 -16.66
N SER A 556 -2.81 -1.71 -17.80
CA SER A 556 -2.60 -2.69 -18.87
C SER A 556 -1.43 -3.64 -18.64
N THR A 557 -0.67 -3.49 -17.55
CA THR A 557 0.42 -4.42 -17.19
C THR A 557 -0.04 -5.87 -17.01
N ASN A 558 -1.33 -6.11 -16.74
CA ASN A 558 -1.89 -7.47 -16.75
C ASN A 558 -1.88 -8.13 -18.14
N PHE A 559 -1.90 -7.34 -19.21
CA PHE A 559 -1.69 -7.80 -20.58
C PHE A 559 -0.21 -7.66 -20.96
N ALA A 560 0.34 -6.45 -20.85
CA ALA A 560 1.66 -6.09 -21.37
C ALA A 560 2.84 -6.74 -20.61
N VAL A 561 2.62 -7.21 -19.37
CA VAL A 561 3.65 -7.86 -18.54
C VAL A 561 3.24 -9.29 -18.18
N LEU A 562 2.11 -9.48 -17.49
CA LEU A 562 1.70 -10.82 -17.05
C LEU A 562 1.36 -11.75 -18.23
N GLY A 563 0.75 -11.21 -19.29
CA GLY A 563 0.41 -11.95 -20.49
C GLY A 563 1.60 -12.20 -21.44
N SER A 564 2.69 -11.43 -21.31
CA SER A 564 3.84 -11.48 -22.22
C SER A 564 5.03 -12.27 -21.67
N ARG A 565 5.10 -12.48 -20.35
CA ARG A 565 6.22 -13.16 -19.66
C ARG A 565 5.85 -14.57 -19.23
N GLY A 566 6.50 -15.59 -19.83
CA GLY A 566 6.18 -17.01 -19.63
C GLY A 566 6.47 -17.55 -18.23
N GLU A 567 7.31 -16.87 -17.46
CA GLU A 567 7.58 -17.16 -16.05
C GLU A 567 6.46 -16.69 -15.11
N LEU A 568 5.57 -15.81 -15.55
CA LEU A 568 4.44 -15.29 -14.76
C LEU A 568 3.13 -16.05 -15.06
N THR A 569 2.03 -15.60 -14.45
CA THR A 569 0.67 -16.10 -14.63
C THR A 569 -0.30 -14.94 -14.79
N ASN A 570 -1.36 -15.15 -15.57
CA ASN A 570 -2.46 -14.20 -15.75
C ASN A 570 -3.78 -14.98 -15.67
N PRO A 571 -4.64 -14.77 -14.65
CA PRO A 571 -4.56 -13.71 -13.64
C PRO A 571 -3.44 -13.93 -12.62
N ALA A 572 -2.94 -12.85 -12.03
CA ALA A 572 -2.04 -12.91 -10.89
C ALA A 572 -2.76 -13.50 -9.66
N ASP A 573 -2.00 -14.15 -8.79
CA ASP A 573 -2.53 -14.65 -7.52
C ASP A 573 -2.81 -13.50 -6.55
N LEU A 574 -1.97 -12.46 -6.56
CA LEU A 574 -2.11 -11.33 -5.65
C LEU A 574 -1.72 -9.99 -6.28
N TYR A 575 -2.55 -8.97 -6.06
CA TYR A 575 -2.16 -7.57 -6.13
C TYR A 575 -2.06 -7.00 -4.70
N LEU A 576 -1.01 -6.23 -4.39
CA LEU A 576 -0.80 -5.65 -3.07
C LEU A 576 -0.38 -4.19 -3.17
N GLU A 577 -1.21 -3.26 -2.71
CA GLU A 577 -0.88 -1.82 -2.70
C GLU A 577 -1.55 -1.04 -1.56
N GLY A 578 -1.27 0.26 -1.48
CA GLY A 578 -1.90 1.19 -0.54
C GLY A 578 -3.38 1.44 -0.83
N SER A 579 -4.10 1.91 0.19
CA SER A 579 -5.56 2.10 0.13
C SER A 579 -6.06 3.07 -0.94
N ASP A 580 -5.22 4.00 -1.41
CA ASP A 580 -5.46 4.89 -2.53
C ASP A 580 -5.65 4.15 -3.87
N GLN A 581 -5.09 2.96 -4.02
CA GLN A 581 -5.13 2.23 -5.29
C GLN A 581 -6.52 1.66 -5.64
N HIS A 582 -7.50 1.71 -4.72
CA HIS A 582 -8.92 1.48 -5.05
C HIS A 582 -9.47 2.49 -6.07
N ARG A 583 -8.88 3.69 -6.16
CA ARG A 583 -9.19 4.72 -7.17
C ARG A 583 -8.13 4.80 -8.28
N GLY A 584 -7.05 4.04 -8.15
CA GLY A 584 -5.92 4.02 -9.06
C GLY A 584 -5.77 2.63 -9.68
N TRP A 585 -4.64 1.99 -9.39
CA TRP A 585 -4.18 0.81 -10.11
C TRP A 585 -5.08 -0.43 -10.00
N PHE A 586 -5.73 -0.68 -8.86
CA PHE A 586 -6.65 -1.83 -8.74
C PHE A 586 -7.82 -1.66 -9.71
N GLN A 587 -8.41 -0.46 -9.73
CA GLN A 587 -9.56 -0.17 -10.54
C GLN A 587 -9.20 -0.08 -12.03
N SER A 588 -8.10 0.58 -12.40
CA SER A 588 -7.69 0.67 -13.80
C SER A 588 -7.31 -0.71 -14.34
N SER A 589 -6.61 -1.54 -13.56
CA SER A 589 -6.30 -2.93 -13.92
C SER A 589 -7.56 -3.76 -14.10
N LEU A 590 -8.53 -3.64 -13.18
CA LEU A 590 -9.82 -4.33 -13.29
C LEU A 590 -10.53 -3.94 -14.60
N LEU A 591 -10.67 -2.65 -14.89
CA LEU A 591 -11.38 -2.19 -16.09
C LEU A 591 -10.68 -2.63 -17.38
N VAL A 592 -9.35 -2.57 -17.43
CA VAL A 592 -8.60 -3.06 -18.59
C VAL A 592 -8.79 -4.58 -18.75
N ALA A 593 -8.66 -5.35 -17.68
CA ALA A 593 -8.78 -6.81 -17.74
C ALA A 593 -10.21 -7.26 -18.08
N GLU A 594 -11.25 -6.62 -17.54
CA GLU A 594 -12.64 -6.87 -17.91
C GLU A 594 -12.89 -6.54 -19.38
N SER A 595 -12.35 -5.41 -19.86
CA SER A 595 -12.50 -5.00 -21.27
C SER A 595 -11.74 -5.89 -22.24
N VAL A 596 -10.69 -6.61 -21.80
CA VAL A 596 -9.83 -7.45 -22.66
C VAL A 596 -10.18 -8.93 -22.56
N TYR A 597 -10.33 -9.45 -21.33
CA TYR A 597 -10.49 -10.88 -21.01
C TYR A 597 -11.87 -11.25 -20.48
N GLY A 598 -12.65 -10.25 -20.04
CA GLY A 598 -13.91 -10.46 -19.38
C GLY A 598 -13.82 -11.14 -18.01
N ARG A 599 -12.75 -10.85 -17.26
CA ARG A 599 -12.54 -11.30 -15.88
C ARG A 599 -11.56 -10.36 -15.14
N PRO A 600 -11.48 -10.42 -13.79
CA PRO A 600 -10.48 -9.69 -13.02
C PRO A 600 -9.03 -10.12 -13.33
N PRO A 601 -8.04 -9.21 -13.18
CA PRO A 601 -6.62 -9.52 -13.40
C PRO A 601 -5.95 -10.19 -12.20
N TYR A 602 -6.63 -10.24 -11.05
CA TYR A 602 -6.13 -10.76 -9.79
C TYR A 602 -7.13 -11.71 -9.13
N LYS A 603 -6.63 -12.74 -8.45
CA LYS A 603 -7.45 -13.64 -7.62
C LYS A 603 -7.67 -13.07 -6.21
N GLN A 604 -6.68 -12.35 -5.67
CA GLN A 604 -6.74 -11.70 -4.37
C GLN A 604 -6.19 -10.27 -4.46
N VAL A 605 -6.74 -9.37 -3.64
CA VAL A 605 -6.22 -8.02 -3.40
C VAL A 605 -5.92 -7.86 -1.92
N LEU A 606 -4.68 -7.47 -1.59
CA LEU A 606 -4.27 -7.05 -0.26
C LEU A 606 -4.07 -5.53 -0.26
N THR A 607 -4.72 -4.85 0.66
CA THR A 607 -4.57 -3.40 0.85
C THR A 607 -3.95 -3.08 2.20
N HIS A 608 -2.95 -2.20 2.18
CA HIS A 608 -2.39 -1.61 3.41
C HIS A 608 -2.76 -0.13 3.59
N GLY A 609 -2.75 0.33 4.83
CA GLY A 609 -2.93 1.73 5.20
C GLY A 609 -1.70 2.60 4.90
N PHE A 610 -1.87 3.90 5.12
CA PHE A 610 -0.79 4.87 4.99
C PHE A 610 0.07 4.93 6.24
N THR A 611 1.31 5.39 6.08
CA THR A 611 2.17 5.74 7.21
C THR A 611 1.88 7.16 7.68
N VAL A 612 1.57 7.31 8.96
CA VAL A 612 1.19 8.57 9.62
C VAL A 612 2.11 8.85 10.79
N ASP A 613 2.20 10.10 11.24
CA ASP A 613 2.91 10.42 12.47
C ASP A 613 2.16 9.91 13.72
N ALA A 614 2.78 10.03 14.89
CA ALA A 614 2.19 9.59 16.16
C ALA A 614 0.84 10.25 16.52
N LYS A 615 0.45 11.33 15.84
CA LYS A 615 -0.85 12.02 16.02
C LYS A 615 -1.86 11.67 14.92
N GLY A 616 -1.51 10.78 13.99
CA GLY A 616 -2.35 10.38 12.86
C GLY A 616 -2.30 11.34 11.67
N TYR A 617 -1.38 12.32 11.63
CA TYR A 617 -1.26 13.18 10.47
C TYR A 617 -0.41 12.55 9.37
N LYS A 618 -0.81 12.77 8.12
CA LYS A 618 -0.01 12.40 6.94
C LYS A 618 1.41 12.97 7.05
N LEU A 619 2.40 12.11 6.80
CA LEU A 619 3.81 12.49 6.73
C LEU A 619 4.06 13.41 5.53
N SER A 620 4.65 14.57 5.75
CA SER A 620 5.05 15.50 4.68
C SER A 620 6.24 16.37 5.08
N LYS A 621 7.15 16.60 4.12
CA LYS A 621 8.34 17.45 4.35
C LYS A 621 7.95 18.88 4.74
N SER A 622 6.89 19.43 4.15
CA SER A 622 6.39 20.78 4.46
C SER A 622 5.86 20.94 5.89
N LYS A 623 5.31 19.88 6.48
CA LYS A 623 4.89 19.87 7.91
C LYS A 623 6.04 19.53 8.87
N GLY A 624 7.23 19.19 8.36
CA GLY A 624 8.40 18.84 9.17
C GLY A 624 8.29 17.53 9.96
N ASN A 625 7.25 16.73 9.75
CA ASN A 625 6.97 15.51 10.51
C ASN A 625 7.57 14.24 9.89
N THR A 626 8.42 14.35 8.85
CA THR A 626 9.16 13.21 8.27
C THR A 626 10.52 12.97 8.91
N LYS A 627 11.12 14.01 9.51
CA LYS A 627 12.51 14.03 9.96
C LYS A 627 12.79 12.91 10.96
N GLY A 628 13.81 12.09 10.70
CA GLY A 628 14.17 10.94 11.56
C GLY A 628 13.46 9.64 11.17
N PHE A 629 12.58 9.69 10.18
CA PHE A 629 11.78 8.57 9.70
C PHE A 629 11.94 8.33 8.20
N GLU A 630 12.86 9.04 7.55
CA GLU A 630 13.29 8.72 6.20
C GLU A 630 13.89 7.30 6.15
N PRO A 631 13.63 6.49 5.09
CA PRO A 631 14.08 5.10 5.02
C PRO A 631 15.59 4.91 5.21
N ALA A 632 16.41 5.79 4.63
CA ALA A 632 17.86 5.75 4.77
C ALA A 632 18.32 6.02 6.22
N GLU A 633 17.70 6.99 6.90
CA GLU A 633 18.00 7.32 8.30
C GLU A 633 17.64 6.15 9.23
N LEU A 634 16.48 5.52 9.01
CA LEU A 634 16.06 4.34 9.77
C LEU A 634 17.00 3.14 9.53
N ALA A 635 17.40 2.91 8.28
CA ALA A 635 18.36 1.86 7.94
C ALA A 635 19.71 2.08 8.63
N GLN A 636 20.18 3.33 8.71
CA GLN A 636 21.44 3.67 9.37
C GLN A 636 21.35 3.57 10.90
N LYS A 637 20.20 3.93 11.47
CA LYS A 637 20.01 3.96 12.94
C LYS A 637 19.72 2.58 13.52
N TYR A 638 18.82 1.82 12.90
CA TYR A 638 18.30 0.57 13.45
C TYR A 638 18.78 -0.66 12.67
N GLY A 639 19.08 -0.51 11.37
CA GLY A 639 19.20 -1.64 10.45
C GLY A 639 17.85 -2.02 9.85
N ILE A 640 17.90 -2.64 8.66
CA ILE A 640 16.73 -2.96 7.87
C ILE A 640 15.92 -4.11 8.46
N ASP A 641 16.53 -5.09 9.11
CA ASP A 641 15.76 -6.15 9.77
C ASP A 641 14.81 -5.59 10.85
N ILE A 642 15.21 -4.52 11.58
CA ILE A 642 14.32 -3.85 12.54
C ILE A 642 13.20 -3.09 11.81
N VAL A 643 13.51 -2.43 10.69
CA VAL A 643 12.48 -1.76 9.86
C VAL A 643 11.48 -2.77 9.31
N ARG A 644 11.95 -3.94 8.86
CA ARG A 644 11.10 -5.03 8.36
C ARG A 644 10.25 -5.63 9.47
N LEU A 645 10.82 -5.79 10.67
CA LEU A 645 10.10 -6.26 11.85
C LEU A 645 9.03 -5.25 12.29
N TRP A 646 9.28 -3.95 12.17
CA TRP A 646 8.26 -2.92 12.40
C TRP A 646 7.10 -3.04 11.41
N VAL A 647 7.38 -3.25 10.12
CA VAL A 647 6.34 -3.52 9.11
C VAL A 647 5.56 -4.80 9.46
N GLY A 648 6.27 -5.89 9.74
CA GLY A 648 5.67 -7.20 10.03
C GLY A 648 4.87 -7.25 11.32
N SER A 649 5.27 -6.51 12.36
CA SER A 649 4.59 -6.49 13.67
C SER A 649 3.47 -5.47 13.80
N SER A 650 3.28 -4.62 12.78
CA SER A 650 2.19 -3.66 12.73
C SER A 650 0.98 -4.24 12.00
N ASP A 651 -0.23 -3.89 12.45
CA ASP A 651 -1.44 -4.19 11.67
C ASP A 651 -1.53 -3.26 10.46
N TYR A 652 -0.99 -3.70 9.33
CA TYR A 652 -0.90 -2.92 8.10
C TYR A 652 -2.27 -2.64 7.47
N ARG A 653 -3.35 -3.30 7.90
CA ARG A 653 -4.70 -3.10 7.32
C ARG A 653 -5.25 -1.70 7.61
N TYR A 654 -4.67 -1.02 8.60
CA TYR A 654 -5.00 0.33 9.02
C TYR A 654 -3.79 1.26 8.88
N GLU A 655 -3.97 2.53 9.22
CA GLU A 655 -2.87 3.50 9.23
C GLU A 655 -1.77 3.08 10.21
N MET A 656 -0.52 3.16 9.76
CA MET A 656 0.65 2.74 10.51
C MET A 656 1.34 3.97 11.11
N ALA A 657 1.16 4.17 12.41
CA ALA A 657 1.78 5.26 13.14
C ALA A 657 3.30 5.02 13.31
N VAL A 658 4.11 5.97 12.86
CA VAL A 658 5.55 5.96 13.07
C VAL A 658 5.94 6.81 14.28
N SER A 659 6.71 6.22 15.20
CA SER A 659 7.25 6.92 16.37
C SER A 659 8.53 6.28 16.86
N LYS A 660 9.31 7.03 17.64
CA LYS A 660 10.54 6.51 18.28
C LYS A 660 10.21 5.37 19.24
N GLU A 661 9.18 5.54 20.05
CA GLU A 661 8.71 4.55 21.03
C GLU A 661 8.24 3.26 20.34
N GLY A 662 7.65 3.38 19.14
CA GLY A 662 7.33 2.25 18.27
C GLY A 662 8.57 1.44 17.90
N PHE A 663 9.60 2.09 17.38
CA PHE A 663 10.87 1.43 17.02
C PHE A 663 11.65 0.89 18.22
N ASP A 664 11.57 1.54 19.38
CA ASP A 664 12.21 1.06 20.60
C ASP A 664 11.58 -0.27 21.06
N ARG A 665 10.25 -0.40 21.02
CA ARG A 665 9.54 -1.67 21.28
C ARG A 665 9.91 -2.77 20.29
N VAL A 666 9.99 -2.45 19.01
CA VAL A 666 10.41 -3.41 17.96
C VAL A 666 11.86 -3.85 18.17
N SER A 667 12.74 -2.94 18.61
CA SER A 667 14.14 -3.26 18.91
C SER A 667 14.27 -4.23 20.09
N ASP A 668 13.43 -4.09 21.11
CA ASP A 668 13.36 -5.04 22.23
C ASP A 668 12.85 -6.42 21.82
N MET A 669 11.84 -6.47 20.95
CA MET A 669 11.34 -7.71 20.34
C MET A 669 12.44 -8.41 19.54
N TYR A 670 13.14 -7.67 18.68
CA TYR A 670 14.30 -8.18 17.94
C TYR A 670 15.39 -8.74 18.86
N ARG A 671 15.76 -8.00 19.91
CA ARG A 671 16.79 -8.43 20.88
C ARG A 671 16.41 -9.73 21.57
N ARG A 672 15.14 -9.93 21.90
CA ARG A 672 14.64 -11.18 22.49
C ARG A 672 14.85 -12.35 21.52
N ILE A 673 14.39 -12.22 20.28
CA ILE A 673 14.55 -13.24 19.24
C ILE A 673 16.04 -13.56 19.02
N ARG A 674 16.88 -12.52 18.84
CA ARG A 674 18.32 -12.68 18.61
C ARG A 674 19.02 -13.40 19.77
N ASN A 675 18.71 -13.03 21.01
CA ASN A 675 19.33 -13.66 22.18
C ASN A 675 18.92 -15.12 22.33
N THR A 676 17.67 -15.46 22.02
CA THR A 676 17.22 -16.86 21.97
C THR A 676 18.00 -17.63 20.90
N ILE A 677 18.08 -17.13 19.67
CA ILE A 677 18.89 -17.75 18.60
C ILE A 677 20.34 -17.94 19.05
N ARG A 678 20.95 -16.92 19.64
CA ARG A 678 22.32 -17.01 20.16
C ARG A 678 22.46 -18.14 21.18
N PHE A 679 21.51 -18.29 22.09
CA PHE A 679 21.53 -19.36 23.08
C PHE A 679 21.46 -20.74 22.42
N LEU A 680 20.55 -20.91 21.44
CA LEU A 680 20.40 -22.17 20.71
C LEU A 680 21.71 -22.55 19.97
N LEU A 681 22.31 -21.58 19.26
CA LEU A 681 23.57 -21.78 18.54
C LEU A 681 24.73 -22.07 19.48
N ALA A 682 24.84 -21.33 20.59
CA ALA A 682 25.94 -21.50 21.54
C ALA A 682 25.93 -22.86 22.24
N ASN A 683 24.74 -23.45 22.39
CA ASN A 683 24.57 -24.73 23.03
C ASN A 683 24.62 -25.92 22.05
N THR A 684 24.92 -25.66 20.78
CA THR A 684 25.09 -26.68 19.73
C THR A 684 26.45 -26.55 19.01
N ASP A 685 27.38 -25.81 19.60
CA ASP A 685 28.72 -25.55 19.07
C ASP A 685 29.60 -26.79 18.97
N ASP A 686 29.42 -27.76 19.86
CA ASP A 686 30.10 -29.05 19.89
C ASP A 686 29.23 -30.23 19.40
N PHE A 687 27.99 -29.94 18.96
CA PHE A 687 27.04 -30.94 18.49
C PHE A 687 27.29 -31.26 17.01
N ASP A 688 27.46 -32.53 16.65
CA ASP A 688 27.53 -33.02 15.27
C ASP A 688 26.22 -33.75 14.94
N PRO A 689 25.30 -33.16 14.17
CA PRO A 689 24.00 -33.77 13.91
C PRO A 689 24.11 -35.12 13.18
N SER A 690 25.24 -35.43 12.52
CA SER A 690 25.43 -36.74 11.88
C SER A 690 25.73 -37.88 12.86
N LYS A 691 26.09 -37.56 14.11
CA LYS A 691 26.53 -38.53 15.13
C LYS A 691 25.76 -38.44 16.44
N ASP A 692 25.40 -37.22 16.83
CA ASP A 692 24.93 -36.91 18.17
C ASP A 692 23.40 -36.81 18.28
N LEU A 693 22.66 -36.92 17.17
CA LEU A 693 21.19 -36.91 17.18
C LEU A 693 20.66 -38.10 17.97
N VAL A 694 19.79 -37.80 18.93
CA VAL A 694 19.06 -38.80 19.72
C VAL A 694 17.74 -39.13 19.03
N PRO A 695 17.38 -40.42 18.85
CA PRO A 695 16.09 -40.81 18.31
C PRO A 695 14.91 -40.21 19.10
N ALA A 696 13.85 -39.79 18.40
CA ALA A 696 12.70 -39.10 19.01
C ALA A 696 12.05 -39.84 20.19
N GLY A 697 12.03 -41.18 20.15
CA GLY A 697 11.51 -42.02 21.23
C GLY A 697 12.39 -42.06 22.48
N GLU A 698 13.69 -41.81 22.32
CA GLU A 698 14.70 -41.86 23.38
C GLU A 698 14.98 -40.50 24.02
N LEU A 699 14.37 -39.43 23.51
CA LEU A 699 14.49 -38.10 24.09
C LEU A 699 13.91 -38.04 25.52
N VAL A 700 14.51 -37.19 26.35
CA VAL A 700 14.00 -36.83 27.68
C VAL A 700 12.61 -36.18 27.52
N SER A 701 11.70 -36.42 28.48
CA SER A 701 10.30 -36.00 28.37
C SER A 701 10.12 -34.49 28.12
N LEU A 702 10.90 -33.64 28.79
CA LEU A 702 10.89 -32.18 28.58
C LEU A 702 11.29 -31.79 27.13
N ASP A 703 12.22 -32.52 26.52
CA ASP A 703 12.66 -32.28 25.15
C ASP A 703 11.58 -32.69 24.13
N LYS A 704 10.91 -33.81 24.39
CA LYS A 704 9.71 -34.23 23.63
C LYS A 704 8.62 -33.16 23.73
N TYR A 705 8.37 -32.64 24.93
CA TYR A 705 7.36 -31.61 25.13
C TYR A 705 7.65 -30.32 24.35
N ILE A 706 8.87 -29.80 24.41
CA ILE A 706 9.18 -28.55 23.69
C ILE A 706 9.14 -28.74 22.16
N LEU A 707 9.49 -29.93 21.64
CA LEU A 707 9.36 -30.26 20.22
C LEU A 707 7.89 -30.39 19.79
N HIS A 708 7.04 -30.94 20.66
CA HIS A 708 5.60 -30.95 20.47
C HIS A 708 5.04 -29.52 20.42
N LYS A 709 5.43 -28.64 21.35
CA LYS A 709 5.06 -27.22 21.33
C LYS A 709 5.58 -26.48 20.10
N ALA A 710 6.83 -26.69 19.71
CA ALA A 710 7.39 -26.10 18.50
C ALA A 710 6.60 -26.50 17.24
N THR A 711 6.08 -27.73 17.20
CA THR A 711 5.22 -28.20 16.09
C THR A 711 3.89 -27.46 16.06
N GLN A 712 3.26 -27.25 17.22
CA GLN A 712 2.02 -26.47 17.34
C GLN A 712 2.26 -25.02 16.89
N VAL A 713 3.30 -24.37 17.43
CA VAL A 713 3.66 -22.99 17.07
C VAL A 713 3.98 -22.84 15.58
N GLN A 714 4.68 -23.80 14.97
CA GLN A 714 4.93 -23.78 13.53
C GLN A 714 3.62 -23.81 12.74
N ASN A 715 2.66 -24.64 13.12
CA ASN A 715 1.36 -24.72 12.43
C ASN A 715 0.56 -23.42 12.58
N ASP A 716 0.60 -22.81 13.75
CA ASP A 716 -0.06 -21.51 13.98
C ASP A 716 0.61 -20.40 13.17
N ILE A 717 1.94 -20.39 13.08
CA ILE A 717 2.71 -19.47 12.24
C ILE A 717 2.36 -19.66 10.75
N ARG A 718 2.25 -20.90 10.28
CA ARG A 718 1.83 -21.20 8.90
C ARG A 718 0.42 -20.68 8.61
N THR A 719 -0.49 -20.85 9.57
CA THR A 719 -1.86 -20.34 9.49
C THR A 719 -1.87 -18.81 9.41
N ALA A 720 -1.10 -18.14 10.27
CA ALA A 720 -0.97 -16.68 10.28
C ALA A 720 -0.38 -16.14 8.95
N TYR A 721 0.70 -16.74 8.44
CA TYR A 721 1.23 -16.38 7.12
C TYR A 721 0.22 -16.60 5.99
N THR A 722 -0.53 -17.71 6.02
CA THR A 722 -1.59 -18.00 5.03
C THR A 722 -2.69 -16.95 5.05
N ALA A 723 -3.09 -16.50 6.24
CA ALA A 723 -4.04 -15.40 6.42
C ALA A 723 -3.44 -14.02 6.15
N MET A 724 -2.15 -13.93 5.78
CA MET A 724 -1.37 -12.70 5.63
C MET A 724 -1.32 -11.86 6.91
N ASP A 725 -1.47 -12.49 8.07
CA ASP A 725 -1.42 -11.88 9.38
C ASP A 725 0.01 -11.91 9.95
N PHE A 726 0.86 -11.01 9.46
CA PHE A 726 2.28 -10.98 9.84
C PHE A 726 2.50 -10.50 11.29
N HIS A 727 1.57 -9.71 11.84
CA HIS A 727 1.70 -9.25 13.22
C HIS A 727 1.47 -10.41 14.19
N GLN A 728 0.52 -11.30 13.88
CA GLN A 728 0.34 -12.55 14.61
C GLN A 728 1.57 -13.47 14.50
N VAL A 729 2.21 -13.56 13.32
CA VAL A 729 3.49 -14.29 13.18
C VAL A 729 4.55 -13.75 14.15
N CYS A 730 4.72 -12.42 14.20
CA CYS A 730 5.70 -11.79 15.09
C CYS A 730 5.40 -12.06 16.56
N GLN A 731 4.12 -12.04 16.95
CA GLN A 731 3.67 -12.36 18.30
C GLN A 731 3.93 -13.82 18.67
N LEU A 732 3.61 -14.77 17.78
CA LEU A 732 3.85 -16.21 18.00
C LEU A 732 5.35 -16.51 18.17
N VAL A 733 6.19 -15.96 17.29
CA VAL A 733 7.66 -16.12 17.38
C VAL A 733 8.19 -15.54 18.68
N THR A 734 7.78 -14.32 19.04
CA THR A 734 8.26 -13.64 20.24
C THR A 734 7.76 -14.30 21.52
N GLY A 735 6.50 -14.77 21.52
CA GLY A 735 5.89 -15.55 22.57
C GLY A 735 6.67 -16.84 22.81
N PHE A 736 6.94 -17.61 21.75
CA PHE A 736 7.72 -18.84 21.85
C PHE A 736 9.16 -18.60 22.34
N CYS A 737 9.84 -17.57 21.83
CA CYS A 737 11.18 -17.22 22.29
C CYS A 737 11.21 -16.77 23.76
N GLY A 738 10.18 -16.06 24.21
CA GLY A 738 10.10 -15.47 25.53
C GLY A 738 9.58 -16.41 26.60
N ALA A 739 8.37 -16.95 26.42
CA ALA A 739 7.66 -17.75 27.39
C ALA A 739 8.10 -19.23 27.33
N ASP A 740 7.90 -19.91 26.20
CA ASP A 740 8.14 -21.35 26.10
C ASP A 740 9.63 -21.70 26.18
N LEU A 741 10.48 -20.93 25.51
CA LEU A 741 11.92 -21.13 25.52
C LEU A 741 12.57 -20.43 26.73
N GLY A 742 12.58 -19.09 26.76
CA GLY A 742 13.33 -18.33 27.75
C GLY A 742 12.82 -18.50 29.18
N GLY A 743 11.50 -18.44 29.40
CA GLY A 743 10.87 -18.50 30.72
C GLY A 743 10.67 -19.91 31.25
N PHE A 744 10.89 -20.94 30.43
CA PHE A 744 10.65 -22.33 30.79
C PHE A 744 11.78 -23.25 30.33
N TYR A 745 11.79 -23.66 29.07
CA TYR A 745 12.63 -24.75 28.59
C TYR A 745 14.14 -24.47 28.76
N LEU A 746 14.62 -23.37 28.16
CA LEU A 746 16.04 -23.01 28.16
C LEU A 746 16.58 -22.71 29.56
N ASP A 747 15.75 -22.23 30.48
CA ASP A 747 16.18 -21.96 31.84
C ASP A 747 16.35 -23.26 32.65
N ILE A 748 15.44 -24.23 32.47
CA ILE A 748 15.51 -25.55 33.11
C ILE A 748 16.72 -26.34 32.61
N ILE A 749 16.93 -26.40 31.30
CA ILE A 749 17.99 -27.26 30.74
C ILE A 749 19.40 -26.71 30.91
N LYS A 750 19.61 -25.48 31.43
CA LYS A 750 20.96 -24.93 31.71
C LYS A 750 21.77 -25.86 32.61
N ASP A 751 21.16 -26.38 33.67
CA ASP A 751 21.81 -27.32 34.58
C ASP A 751 22.30 -28.56 33.82
N ARG A 752 21.42 -29.16 33.01
CA ARG A 752 21.73 -30.34 32.20
C ARG A 752 22.79 -30.05 31.12
N GLN A 753 22.66 -28.93 30.42
CA GLN A 753 23.59 -28.54 29.36
C GLN A 753 25.00 -28.31 29.88
N TYR A 754 25.14 -27.60 31.00
CA TYR A 754 26.44 -27.18 31.51
C TYR A 754 27.09 -28.22 32.42
N THR A 755 26.30 -29.02 33.14
CA THR A 755 26.82 -29.87 34.21
C THR A 755 26.78 -31.38 33.89
N SER A 756 25.96 -31.84 32.94
CA SER A 756 25.98 -33.25 32.54
C SER A 756 27.26 -33.60 31.76
N LYS A 757 27.55 -34.90 31.62
CA LYS A 757 28.68 -35.38 30.81
C LYS A 757 28.56 -34.88 29.36
N ALA A 758 29.66 -34.48 28.74
CA ALA A 758 29.67 -33.83 27.43
C ALA A 758 29.00 -34.65 26.32
N ASP A 759 29.26 -35.95 26.26
CA ASP A 759 28.67 -36.92 25.33
C ASP A 759 27.51 -37.72 25.96
N GLY A 760 27.06 -37.33 27.15
CA GLY A 760 25.99 -38.03 27.88
C GLY A 760 24.62 -37.85 27.23
N HIS A 761 23.79 -38.88 27.31
CA HIS A 761 22.43 -38.91 26.76
C HIS A 761 21.59 -37.69 27.16
N ALA A 762 21.60 -37.32 28.45
CA ALA A 762 20.84 -36.18 28.98
C ALA A 762 21.18 -34.86 28.25
N ARG A 763 22.45 -34.63 27.95
CA ARG A 763 22.90 -33.45 27.21
C ARG A 763 22.57 -33.56 25.72
N ARG A 764 22.85 -34.70 25.09
CA ARG A 764 22.57 -34.92 23.65
C ARG A 764 21.08 -34.84 23.31
N SER A 765 20.20 -35.26 24.22
CA SER A 765 18.75 -35.09 24.09
C SER A 765 18.36 -33.60 24.01
N ALA A 766 18.91 -32.77 24.91
CA ALA A 766 18.69 -31.33 24.91
C ALA A 766 19.19 -30.67 23.62
N GLN A 767 20.42 -31.01 23.21
CA GLN A 767 21.03 -30.47 21.99
C GLN A 767 20.26 -30.88 20.74
N THR A 768 19.73 -32.11 20.70
CA THR A 768 18.85 -32.58 19.62
C THR A 768 17.60 -31.71 19.52
N ALA A 769 16.91 -31.45 20.63
CA ALA A 769 15.72 -30.58 20.62
C ALA A 769 16.05 -29.14 20.23
N ILE A 770 17.10 -28.55 20.82
CA ILE A 770 17.60 -27.21 20.47
C ILE A 770 17.93 -27.11 18.98
N TYR A 771 18.59 -28.11 18.42
CA TYR A 771 18.99 -28.15 17.01
C TYR A 771 17.78 -28.10 16.08
N HIS A 772 16.78 -28.96 16.33
CA HIS A 772 15.52 -28.96 15.58
C HIS A 772 14.77 -27.63 15.71
N ILE A 773 14.72 -27.06 16.92
CA ILE A 773 14.08 -25.75 17.17
C ILE A 773 14.82 -24.62 16.45
N ALA A 774 16.16 -24.63 16.43
CA ALA A 774 16.95 -23.64 15.70
C ALA A 774 16.62 -23.69 14.20
N HIS A 775 16.57 -24.89 13.60
CA HIS A 775 16.18 -25.05 12.20
C HIS A 775 14.80 -24.48 11.88
N ALA A 776 13.81 -24.75 12.75
CA ALA A 776 12.45 -24.26 12.59
C ALA A 776 12.38 -22.74 12.76
N LEU A 777 12.91 -22.21 13.86
CA LEU A 777 12.89 -20.78 14.19
C LEU A 777 13.54 -19.92 13.10
N LEU A 778 14.70 -20.32 12.57
CA LEU A 778 15.37 -19.58 11.50
C LEU A 778 14.53 -19.50 10.22
N ARG A 779 13.75 -20.55 9.90
CA ARG A 779 12.81 -20.54 8.77
C ARG A 779 11.57 -19.69 9.05
N TRP A 780 11.05 -19.72 10.27
CA TRP A 780 9.87 -18.93 10.65
C TRP A 780 10.12 -17.43 10.48
N ILE A 781 11.33 -16.98 10.85
CA ILE A 781 11.69 -15.55 10.80
C ILE A 781 12.27 -15.13 9.46
N ALA A 782 12.76 -16.04 8.60
CA ALA A 782 13.46 -15.68 7.36
C ALA A 782 12.68 -14.73 6.43
N PRO A 783 11.34 -14.83 6.28
CA PRO A 783 10.57 -13.85 5.50
C PRO A 783 10.64 -12.42 6.06
N ILE A 784 10.73 -12.26 7.39
CA ILE A 784 10.66 -10.96 8.07
C ILE A 784 12.07 -10.46 8.42
N LEU A 785 12.84 -11.23 9.20
CA LEU A 785 14.20 -10.96 9.67
C LEU A 785 15.23 -11.66 8.77
N SER A 786 15.24 -11.31 7.49
CA SER A 786 16.00 -12.02 6.45
C SER A 786 17.50 -12.05 6.72
N PHE A 787 18.09 -10.94 7.17
CA PHE A 787 19.54 -10.86 7.40
C PHE A 787 19.95 -11.68 8.62
N THR A 788 19.21 -11.55 9.72
CA THR A 788 19.46 -12.27 10.97
C THR A 788 19.28 -13.78 10.79
N ALA A 789 18.25 -14.19 10.05
CA ALA A 789 18.02 -15.60 9.72
C ALA A 789 19.22 -16.18 8.96
N GLN A 790 19.69 -15.49 7.93
CA GLN A 790 20.83 -15.95 7.13
C GLN A 790 22.15 -15.91 7.92
N GLU A 791 22.38 -14.88 8.75
CA GLU A 791 23.56 -14.83 9.63
C GLU A 791 23.61 -16.06 10.54
N ALA A 792 22.49 -16.39 11.19
CA ALA A 792 22.42 -17.55 12.06
C ALA A 792 22.47 -18.88 11.29
N TRP A 793 21.96 -18.91 10.06
CA TRP A 793 22.02 -20.07 9.16
C TRP A 793 23.46 -20.48 8.86
N GLU A 794 24.37 -19.51 8.67
CA GLU A 794 25.80 -19.75 8.42
C GLU A 794 26.54 -20.31 9.65
N VAL A 795 25.99 -20.14 10.86
CA VAL A 795 26.60 -20.63 12.11
C VAL A 795 26.04 -21.99 12.53
N LEU A 796 24.77 -22.26 12.24
CA LEU A 796 24.13 -23.54 12.56
C LEU A 796 24.80 -24.67 11.78
N LYS A 797 25.19 -25.75 12.45
CA LYS A 797 25.85 -26.89 11.79
C LYS A 797 24.89 -27.70 10.92
N GLY A 798 25.42 -28.36 9.89
CA GLY A 798 24.61 -29.19 8.98
C GLY A 798 23.67 -28.38 8.09
N THR A 799 23.92 -27.08 7.93
CA THR A 799 23.24 -26.22 6.97
C THR A 799 24.10 -26.03 5.72
N ASP A 800 23.43 -25.82 4.58
CA ASP A 800 24.07 -25.53 3.30
C ASP A 800 23.28 -24.44 2.55
N GLY A 801 23.99 -23.68 1.71
CA GLY A 801 23.42 -22.62 0.89
C GLY A 801 22.72 -21.53 1.69
N TYR A 802 21.66 -20.98 1.12
CA TYR A 802 20.88 -19.88 1.70
C TYR A 802 19.58 -20.39 2.33
N VAL A 803 19.20 -19.80 3.47
CA VAL A 803 17.93 -20.11 4.15
C VAL A 803 16.72 -19.90 3.23
N PHE A 804 16.80 -18.95 2.30
CA PHE A 804 15.75 -18.62 1.33
C PHE A 804 15.45 -19.72 0.31
N THR A 805 16.32 -20.74 0.18
CA THR A 805 16.11 -21.89 -0.72
C THR A 805 15.36 -23.04 -0.04
N LYS A 806 15.18 -22.97 1.29
CA LYS A 806 14.64 -24.07 2.11
C LYS A 806 13.12 -23.98 2.22
N GLU A 807 12.51 -25.11 2.55
CA GLU A 807 11.09 -25.22 2.88
C GLU A 807 10.90 -25.26 4.42
N TRP A 808 9.65 -25.32 4.89
CA TRP A 808 9.32 -25.54 6.29
C TRP A 808 10.11 -26.70 6.90
N TYR A 809 10.48 -26.57 8.18
CA TYR A 809 11.23 -27.63 8.84
C TYR A 809 10.31 -28.74 9.29
N GLU A 810 10.68 -29.98 8.99
CA GLU A 810 9.99 -31.16 9.51
C GLU A 810 10.52 -31.46 10.92
N LEU A 811 9.77 -31.02 11.92
CA LEU A 811 10.06 -31.34 13.32
C LEU A 811 9.84 -32.84 13.56
N PRO A 812 10.70 -33.49 14.37
CA PRO A 812 10.55 -34.90 14.68
C PRO A 812 9.22 -35.16 15.40
N LYS A 813 8.51 -36.20 14.98
CA LYS A 813 7.28 -36.63 15.66
C LYS A 813 7.64 -37.30 16.98
N VAL A 814 7.14 -36.72 18.06
CA VAL A 814 7.38 -37.16 19.43
C VAL A 814 6.06 -37.59 20.07
N ALA A 815 6.10 -38.69 20.83
CA ALA A 815 4.97 -39.16 21.62
C ALA A 815 5.18 -38.78 23.09
N LEU A 816 4.18 -38.12 23.69
CA LEU A 816 4.20 -37.72 25.10
C LEU A 816 3.61 -38.83 25.98
N THR A 817 4.33 -39.96 26.10
CA THR A 817 3.85 -41.15 26.84
C THR A 817 4.06 -41.04 28.35
N ASP A 818 5.16 -40.43 28.78
CA ASP A 818 5.56 -40.44 30.19
C ASP A 818 4.94 -39.28 30.98
N ILE A 819 5.00 -38.07 30.40
CA ILE A 819 4.36 -36.85 30.89
C ILE A 819 3.55 -36.28 29.73
N THR A 820 2.24 -36.22 29.87
CA THR A 820 1.33 -35.74 28.80
C THR A 820 1.36 -34.22 28.68
N ASP A 821 0.79 -33.66 27.60
CA ASP A 821 0.66 -32.20 27.45
C ASP A 821 -0.14 -31.60 28.63
N THR A 822 -1.22 -32.25 29.06
CA THR A 822 -2.03 -31.82 30.22
C THR A 822 -1.23 -31.85 31.52
N ASP A 823 -0.38 -32.87 31.73
CA ASP A 823 0.50 -32.91 32.89
C ASP A 823 1.48 -31.73 32.88
N TRP A 824 2.11 -31.44 31.74
CA TRP A 824 3.03 -30.32 31.60
C TRP A 824 2.35 -28.96 31.82
N GLN A 825 1.11 -28.79 31.35
CA GLN A 825 0.32 -27.59 31.64
C GLN A 825 0.09 -27.42 33.15
N ALA A 826 -0.24 -28.50 33.86
CA ALA A 826 -0.40 -28.47 35.32
C ALA A 826 0.93 -28.17 36.03
N ILE A 827 2.03 -28.77 35.59
CA ILE A 827 3.38 -28.51 36.12
C ILE A 827 3.78 -27.03 35.93
N LEU A 828 3.50 -26.47 34.75
CA LEU A 828 3.77 -25.07 34.43
C LEU A 828 2.99 -24.12 35.33
N ALA A 829 1.69 -24.38 35.53
CA ALA A 829 0.86 -23.58 36.43
C ALA A 829 1.42 -23.56 37.87
N VAL A 830 1.89 -24.71 38.37
CA VAL A 830 2.54 -24.78 39.69
C VAL A 830 3.89 -24.08 39.70
N LYS A 831 4.66 -24.15 38.61
CA LYS A 831 5.93 -23.43 38.46
C LYS A 831 5.75 -21.92 38.56
N GLU A 832 4.69 -21.36 38.00
CA GLU A 832 4.39 -19.92 38.16
C GLU A 832 4.14 -19.55 39.62
N VAL A 833 3.35 -20.35 40.35
CA VAL A 833 3.09 -20.15 41.78
C VAL A 833 4.38 -20.26 42.59
N ALA A 834 5.22 -21.26 42.28
CA ALA A 834 6.50 -21.47 42.96
C ALA A 834 7.50 -20.35 42.67
N ASN A 835 7.59 -19.87 41.42
CA ASN A 835 8.44 -18.74 41.06
C ASN A 835 8.06 -17.49 41.84
N LYS A 836 6.76 -17.19 41.94
CA LYS A 836 6.26 -16.07 42.74
C LYS A 836 6.63 -16.22 44.22
N ALA A 837 6.41 -17.40 44.81
CA ALA A 837 6.77 -17.67 46.20
C ALA A 837 8.30 -17.53 46.44
N MET A 838 9.13 -17.93 45.47
CA MET A 838 10.58 -17.73 45.53
C MET A 838 10.99 -16.26 45.40
N ASP A 839 10.28 -15.46 44.58
CA ASP A 839 10.51 -14.02 44.46
C ASP A 839 10.16 -13.28 45.76
N ASP A 840 9.05 -13.65 46.39
CA ASP A 840 8.67 -13.13 47.71
C ASP A 840 9.74 -13.50 48.75
N ALA A 841 10.19 -14.77 48.78
CA ALA A 841 11.25 -15.22 49.68
C ALA A 841 12.61 -14.56 49.42
N ARG A 842 12.93 -14.18 48.17
CA ARG A 842 14.11 -13.37 47.83
C ARG A 842 14.00 -11.95 48.37
N THR A 843 12.81 -11.35 48.23
CA THR A 843 12.51 -10.01 48.74
C THR A 843 12.64 -9.95 50.26
N ASP A 844 12.16 -11.00 50.94
CA ASP A 844 12.24 -11.19 52.39
C ASP A 844 13.63 -11.66 52.86
N LYS A 845 14.59 -11.83 51.93
CA LYS A 845 15.98 -12.28 52.18
C LYS A 845 16.08 -13.66 52.84
N VAL A 846 15.05 -14.50 52.69
CA VAL A 846 15.06 -15.91 53.13
C VAL A 846 16.01 -16.73 52.26
N ILE A 847 16.01 -16.47 50.96
CA ILE A 847 16.90 -17.10 49.97
C ILE A 847 17.60 -16.03 49.13
N ASN A 848 18.75 -16.36 48.54
CA ASN A 848 19.48 -15.44 47.65
C ASN A 848 19.36 -15.79 46.16
N SER A 849 18.97 -17.02 45.85
CA SER A 849 18.79 -17.55 44.49
C SER A 849 17.81 -18.73 44.52
N SER A 850 17.24 -19.10 43.38
CA SER A 850 16.33 -20.26 43.32
C SER A 850 17.04 -21.56 43.74
N LEU A 851 18.32 -21.72 43.39
CA LEU A 851 19.14 -22.85 43.82
C LEU A 851 19.45 -22.85 45.32
N SER A 852 19.32 -21.75 46.05
CA SER A 852 19.42 -21.77 47.51
C SER A 852 18.12 -22.17 48.22
N ALA A 853 17.06 -22.49 47.47
CA ALA A 853 15.76 -22.84 48.02
C ALA A 853 15.55 -24.35 48.13
N GLN A 854 14.80 -24.73 49.17
CA GLN A 854 13.99 -25.94 49.24
C GLN A 854 12.52 -25.53 49.12
N LEU A 855 11.76 -26.23 48.27
CA LEU A 855 10.32 -26.02 48.15
C LEU A 855 9.56 -27.15 48.84
N ASP A 856 8.55 -26.80 49.62
CA ASP A 856 7.55 -27.75 50.08
C ASP A 856 6.24 -27.43 49.36
N ILE A 857 5.86 -28.30 48.42
CA ILE A 857 4.67 -28.16 47.57
C ILE A 857 3.59 -29.08 48.11
N VAL A 858 2.45 -28.51 48.48
CA VAL A 858 1.21 -29.24 48.72
C VAL A 858 0.35 -29.10 47.48
N ALA A 859 0.01 -30.20 46.81
CA ALA A 859 -0.81 -30.17 45.61
C ALA A 859 -2.17 -30.87 45.86
N ASP A 860 -3.22 -30.36 45.20
CA ASP A 860 -4.55 -30.95 45.23
C ASP A 860 -4.61 -32.29 44.46
N SER A 861 -5.74 -32.99 44.56
CA SER A 861 -5.93 -34.31 43.92
C SER A 861 -5.85 -34.26 42.39
N THR A 862 -6.05 -33.10 41.78
CA THR A 862 -5.97 -32.92 40.32
C THR A 862 -4.55 -32.68 39.84
N THR A 863 -3.73 -31.96 40.60
CA THR A 863 -2.38 -31.53 40.20
C THR A 863 -1.29 -32.47 40.71
N TYR A 864 -1.50 -33.08 41.88
CA TYR A 864 -0.54 -34.01 42.50
C TYR A 864 -0.09 -35.14 41.55
N PRO A 865 -0.99 -35.82 40.80
CA PRO A 865 -0.58 -36.91 39.90
C PRO A 865 0.39 -36.46 38.81
N ALA A 866 0.29 -35.22 38.31
CA ALA A 866 1.18 -34.70 37.30
C ALA A 866 2.59 -34.44 37.84
N LEU A 867 2.69 -33.77 39.01
CA LEU A 867 3.96 -33.48 39.68
C LEU A 867 4.67 -34.75 40.15
N ALA A 868 3.91 -35.72 40.69
CA ALA A 868 4.46 -36.95 41.25
C ALA A 868 5.20 -37.80 40.20
N LYS A 869 4.81 -37.71 38.91
CA LYS A 869 5.50 -38.41 37.82
C LYS A 869 6.96 -38.01 37.67
N LEU A 870 7.34 -36.77 38.03
CA LEU A 870 8.71 -36.27 37.89
C LEU A 870 9.67 -36.80 38.97
N GLY A 871 9.15 -37.33 40.08
CA GLY A 871 9.96 -37.86 41.19
C GLY A 871 11.04 -36.86 41.66
N ASP A 872 12.26 -37.34 41.84
CA ASP A 872 13.40 -36.52 42.29
C ASP A 872 13.85 -35.46 41.26
N GLU A 873 13.40 -35.56 40.00
CA GLU A 873 13.72 -34.59 38.96
C GLU A 873 12.87 -33.32 39.05
N LEU A 874 11.85 -33.31 39.93
CA LEU A 874 11.00 -32.15 40.20
C LEU A 874 11.83 -30.89 40.50
N LYS A 875 12.90 -31.03 41.31
CA LYS A 875 13.80 -29.92 41.66
C LYS A 875 14.47 -29.26 40.45
N PHE A 876 14.68 -29.97 39.35
CA PHE A 876 15.27 -29.39 38.15
C PHE A 876 14.25 -28.55 37.38
N VAL A 877 13.00 -29.01 37.29
CA VAL A 877 11.90 -28.22 36.69
C VAL A 877 11.66 -26.92 37.47
N PHE A 878 11.74 -26.95 38.80
CA PHE A 878 11.57 -25.76 39.64
C PHE A 878 12.86 -24.95 39.84
N ILE A 879 14.02 -25.44 39.37
CA ILE A 879 15.33 -24.79 39.49
C ILE A 879 15.69 -24.53 40.96
N THR A 880 15.54 -25.56 41.79
CA THR A 880 15.81 -25.52 43.24
C THR A 880 16.73 -26.65 43.67
N SER A 881 17.24 -26.58 44.91
CA SER A 881 18.12 -27.63 45.43
C SER A 881 17.36 -28.86 45.92
N SER A 882 16.14 -28.69 46.40
CA SER A 882 15.26 -29.76 46.86
C SER A 882 13.80 -29.37 46.71
N VAL A 883 12.94 -30.37 46.51
CA VAL A 883 11.48 -30.21 46.50
C VAL A 883 10.87 -31.37 47.28
N SER A 884 10.00 -31.08 48.24
CA SER A 884 9.09 -32.06 48.82
C SER A 884 7.70 -31.88 48.21
N LEU A 885 7.04 -32.99 47.88
CA LEU A 885 5.71 -32.99 47.27
C LEU A 885 4.75 -33.77 48.18
N ASN A 886 3.70 -33.11 48.64
CA ASN A 886 2.67 -33.67 49.52
C ASN A 886 1.29 -33.50 48.89
N GLN A 887 0.39 -34.47 49.13
CA GLN A 887 -1.00 -34.37 48.70
C GLN A 887 -1.83 -33.63 49.77
N GLY A 888 -2.66 -32.68 49.35
CA GLY A 888 -3.56 -31.93 50.22
C GLY A 888 -4.86 -31.54 49.52
N ASN A 889 -5.60 -30.61 50.12
CA ASN A 889 -6.89 -30.14 49.58
C ASN A 889 -6.73 -28.96 48.60
N GLU A 890 -5.70 -28.14 48.78
CA GLU A 890 -5.43 -26.94 47.99
C GLU A 890 -3.94 -26.82 47.66
N LEU A 891 -3.63 -26.17 46.54
CA LEU A 891 -2.26 -25.88 46.13
C LEU A 891 -1.62 -24.85 47.07
N ALA A 892 -0.51 -25.21 47.72
CA ALA A 892 0.29 -24.31 48.52
C ALA A 892 1.79 -24.56 48.30
N VAL A 893 2.58 -23.49 48.20
CA VAL A 893 4.04 -23.56 48.07
C VAL A 893 4.69 -22.82 49.23
N LYS A 894 5.53 -23.51 49.98
CA LYS A 894 6.38 -22.91 51.02
C LYS A 894 7.84 -22.94 50.57
N VAL A 895 8.56 -21.87 50.87
CA VAL A 895 9.97 -21.72 50.53
C VAL A 895 10.79 -21.65 51.81
N ALA A 896 11.83 -22.48 51.88
CA ALA A 896 12.82 -22.48 52.95
C ALA A 896 14.24 -22.47 52.37
N PRO A 897 15.26 -22.05 53.13
CA PRO A 897 16.66 -22.25 52.72
C PRO A 897 16.98 -23.73 52.56
N ALA A 898 17.69 -24.09 51.50
CA ALA A 898 18.19 -25.45 51.29
C ALA A 898 19.22 -25.84 52.35
N THR A 899 19.29 -27.13 52.68
CA THR A 899 20.17 -27.67 53.73
C THR A 899 21.44 -28.30 53.14
N GLY A 900 22.57 -28.15 53.83
CA GLY A 900 23.88 -28.68 53.41
C GLY A 900 24.81 -27.61 52.85
N GLU A 901 25.78 -28.04 52.04
CA GLU A 901 26.84 -27.18 51.49
C GLU A 901 26.64 -26.96 49.98
N LYS A 902 27.11 -25.82 49.47
CA LYS A 902 27.00 -25.47 48.04
C LYS A 902 28.01 -26.26 47.22
N CYS A 903 27.54 -27.07 46.26
CA CYS A 903 28.39 -27.69 45.24
C CYS A 903 29.00 -26.61 44.35
N VAL A 904 30.32 -26.49 44.30
CA VAL A 904 30.98 -25.41 43.53
C VAL A 904 30.85 -25.55 42.01
N ARG A 905 30.44 -26.73 41.52
CA ARG A 905 30.24 -27.03 40.08
C ARG A 905 28.82 -26.78 39.58
N CYS A 906 27.79 -27.39 40.17
CA CYS A 906 26.38 -27.19 39.75
C CYS A 906 25.60 -26.18 40.60
N TRP A 907 26.18 -25.68 41.68
CA TRP A 907 25.58 -24.70 42.61
C TRP A 907 24.35 -25.14 43.40
N HIS A 908 23.93 -26.40 43.28
CA HIS A 908 22.97 -26.98 44.22
C HIS A 908 23.57 -27.04 45.65
N ILE A 909 22.76 -26.75 46.65
CA ILE A 909 23.06 -26.88 48.08
C ILE A 909 22.52 -28.24 48.54
N LEU A 910 23.42 -29.15 48.90
CA LEU A 910 23.06 -30.53 49.21
C LEU A 910 23.85 -31.02 50.43
N PRO A 911 23.24 -31.84 51.30
CA PRO A 911 23.95 -32.48 52.42
C PRO A 911 25.03 -33.47 51.97
N SER A 912 24.97 -33.93 50.71
CA SER A 912 25.90 -34.91 50.14
C SER A 912 27.21 -34.30 49.61
N VAL A 913 27.35 -32.98 49.56
CA VAL A 913 28.64 -32.34 49.25
C VAL A 913 29.65 -32.71 50.33
N GLY A 914 30.84 -33.14 49.93
CA GLY A 914 31.87 -33.66 50.85
C GLY A 914 31.84 -35.18 51.07
N SER A 915 30.86 -35.90 50.51
CA SER A 915 30.76 -37.37 50.66
C SER A 915 31.77 -38.17 49.82
N VAL A 916 32.37 -37.57 48.78
CA VAL A 916 33.41 -38.20 47.95
C VAL A 916 34.77 -37.64 48.35
N ALA A 917 35.67 -38.52 48.83
CA ALA A 917 36.91 -38.11 49.48
C ALA A 917 37.86 -37.33 48.56
N GLU A 918 37.93 -37.71 47.27
CA GLU A 918 38.77 -37.08 46.24
C GLU A 918 38.23 -35.73 45.77
N HIS A 919 36.94 -35.46 45.98
CA HIS A 919 36.22 -34.31 45.42
C HIS A 919 35.28 -33.65 46.44
N LYS A 920 35.85 -33.09 47.52
CA LYS A 920 35.08 -32.61 48.68
C LYS A 920 34.15 -31.42 48.40
N ASP A 921 34.46 -30.60 47.40
CA ASP A 921 33.73 -29.36 47.11
C ASP A 921 32.53 -29.54 46.16
N ILE A 922 32.32 -30.76 45.64
CA ILE A 922 31.25 -31.06 44.68
C ILE A 922 30.36 -32.23 45.15
N CYS A 923 29.13 -32.29 44.64
CA CYS A 923 28.19 -33.36 44.97
C CYS A 923 28.46 -34.64 44.16
N PRO A 924 28.00 -35.83 44.62
CA PRO A 924 28.21 -37.09 43.91
C PRO A 924 27.75 -37.09 42.45
N ARG A 925 26.64 -36.40 42.14
CA ARG A 925 26.14 -36.20 40.77
C ARG A 925 27.19 -35.50 39.89
N CYS A 926 27.85 -34.47 40.42
CA CYS A 926 28.88 -33.75 39.67
C CYS A 926 30.15 -34.57 39.49
N VAL A 927 30.49 -35.45 40.44
CA VAL A 927 31.60 -36.41 40.29
C VAL A 927 31.28 -37.38 39.15
N GLU A 928 30.08 -37.97 39.14
CA GLU A 928 29.64 -38.89 38.09
C GLU A 928 29.62 -38.23 36.70
N ASN A 929 29.18 -36.96 36.62
CA ASN A 929 29.14 -36.23 35.36
C ASN A 929 30.50 -35.79 34.84
N ALA A 930 31.44 -35.43 35.73
CA ALA A 930 32.76 -34.94 35.33
C ALA A 930 33.76 -36.08 35.08
N PHE A 931 33.63 -37.19 35.81
CA PHE A 931 34.65 -38.24 35.86
C PHE A 931 34.09 -39.66 35.66
N GLY A 932 32.77 -39.85 35.59
CA GLY A 932 32.10 -41.15 35.48
C GLY A 932 31.37 -41.39 34.15
N ASN A 933 30.30 -42.18 34.22
CA ASN A 933 29.45 -42.53 33.08
C ASN A 933 28.40 -41.46 32.77
N GLY A 934 28.19 -40.51 33.68
CA GLY A 934 27.20 -39.45 33.56
C GLY A 934 25.85 -39.81 34.18
N GLU A 935 25.06 -38.78 34.47
CA GLU A 935 23.74 -38.94 35.05
C GLU A 935 22.70 -39.44 34.03
N ASN A 936 21.68 -40.13 34.55
CA ASN A 936 20.49 -40.50 33.78
C ASN A 936 19.36 -39.51 34.08
N ARG A 937 18.74 -38.95 33.03
CA ARG A 937 17.56 -38.08 33.12
C ARG A 937 16.42 -38.66 32.30
N LYS A 938 15.24 -38.77 32.92
CA LYS A 938 14.03 -39.27 32.24
C LYS A 938 13.06 -38.17 31.89
N PHE A 939 12.94 -37.15 32.73
CA PHE A 939 11.89 -36.14 32.62
C PHE A 939 12.39 -34.73 32.36
N ALA A 940 13.39 -34.22 33.10
CA ALA A 940 13.86 -32.83 33.05
C ALA A 940 15.38 -32.72 32.92
#